data_AF-A0A8J5J3I3-F1
#
_entry.id   AF-A0A8J5J3I3-F1
#
_cell.length_a   1.000
_cell.length_b   1.000
_cell.length_c   1.000
_cell.angle_alpha   90.00
_cell.angle_beta   90.00
_cell.angle_gamma   90.00
#
_symmetry.space_group_name_H-M   'P 1'
#
loop_
_entity.id
_entity.type
_entity.pdbx_description
1 polymer ?
#
loop_
_entity_poly.entity_id
_entity_poly.type
_entity_poly.pdbx_seq_one_letter_code
_entity_poly.pdbx_strand_id
1 'polypeptide(L)'
;MVSCNRRIGVLVGSLLVITLAQSSLARATAVASGSPTGFAAGTTGGGDVKPVYPTTIKELSTYLSDDEPRVIGAAECATKKNGFDPQDTIQPTFTTCDNTMVKVTYDKAAKTPLKVASNKTLVGEGTGSVLTGKCIEIKGSNVIVQNIHITDLNPQYVWGGDAIGISGDDGVIPTGIWIDHVKVTSVGRQMIVINFSGALGVTISNSDFDGKTKYSSSCDGHHYWGFIITGAKTEVTLVGNAIHGMSGRSPKIGGSEDNVIAVHAVNNYFYDNTGHAFDVSQRGYVLAEGNYFDNVKTPNQPDPEGNIFIPAAAGDCKETIGRDCELNVLTDSGTFTSNSEEEAKKQIANYKTQIGGYKATAAAKFDVASGNFGVGDLSGDSVTQSSGSGAVQPSTNSSAAGQETDAPSATQGTQGTPVPATSGSSSSQGSSATAAPSPNSPETPEAPTTKSSGSSAPASTPSPESPSSPSTEAPTITETPSTGTSSASDSSGPEQSSAPTPSSSSVIGSPTGFESGTTGGGNAEPVYPTTIKELETYLSDKEPRVIVLKQEFNFIDSEGSTTEKGCHSKNNIDCIAKKNGFQGQDTIETDFSKCDGTAIDVTYDKAAITPLSVSSDKTLIGEGTKGVLNGKGVLIKGSNVIIQNIHITNLNPHLVWGGDAIGISGNGDDVPKDIWIDHVKVSSIGRQMVVTHFSGASGKTEMSLLGNYIHMTSGRSPKIGGTEGDVSVVHAANNYFEDNTGHAFDVATGGYVLAEGNSFDSVKTPNQPDPAGNIFIPAAAGDCKATIGRGCEVNVLADSGTFTSNSDNAAKKQIGTFKTQIGGTKVVSATKLSAAKGNFGVGELGQSFNDGGDPSTTNSPHQAQTGTEAPNAPATAQTPASEIPLGTVAPYSDDSGSGNSILQWGHVTQGAASTSSDN
;
A
#
# COMPACT_ATOMS: atom_id res chain seq x y z
N MET A 1 19.72 58.19 -43.96
CA MET A 1 20.90 58.91 -44.52
C MET A 1 22.15 58.15 -44.13
N VAL A 2 23.14 58.04 -45.03
CA VAL A 2 24.58 57.75 -44.77
C VAL A 2 24.94 56.42 -44.05
N SER A 3 26.00 55.67 -44.40
CA SER A 3 26.70 55.40 -45.67
C SER A 3 27.81 54.35 -45.42
N CYS A 4 28.06 53.40 -46.34
CA CYS A 4 29.38 52.80 -46.64
C CYS A 4 30.18 52.12 -45.48
N ASN A 5 31.38 51.53 -45.68
CA ASN A 5 31.86 50.53 -46.65
C ASN A 5 33.13 49.87 -46.05
N ARG A 6 33.66 48.69 -46.44
CA ARG A 6 33.19 47.47 -47.15
C ARG A 6 34.45 46.66 -47.52
N ARG A 7 34.50 45.32 -47.34
CA ARG A 7 34.97 44.33 -48.37
C ARG A 7 35.14 42.87 -47.87
N ILE A 8 34.52 41.96 -48.64
CA ILE A 8 35.08 40.73 -49.27
C ILE A 8 35.82 39.71 -48.39
N GLY A 9 35.26 38.51 -48.32
CA GLY A 9 35.96 37.24 -48.05
C GLY A 9 35.00 36.07 -48.31
N VAL A 10 35.32 35.17 -49.24
CA VAL A 10 34.47 34.00 -49.59
C VAL A 10 35.07 32.74 -48.99
N LEU A 11 34.29 31.98 -48.22
CA LEU A 11 34.54 30.55 -47.98
C LEU A 11 33.28 29.81 -47.54
N VAL A 12 33.28 28.52 -47.87
CA VAL A 12 32.27 27.46 -47.73
C VAL A 12 31.41 27.55 -46.45
N GLY A 13 30.11 27.26 -46.59
CA GLY A 13 29.15 27.32 -45.49
C GLY A 13 29.07 26.05 -44.63
N SER A 14 28.46 26.22 -43.46
CA SER A 14 27.85 25.16 -42.66
C SER A 14 26.67 25.79 -41.93
N LEU A 15 25.45 25.28 -42.15
CA LEU A 15 24.26 25.85 -41.54
C LEU A 15 24.20 25.39 -40.08
N LEU A 16 24.19 26.32 -39.13
CA LEU A 16 24.20 26.02 -37.70
C LEU A 16 22.82 25.48 -37.27
N VAL A 17 22.62 24.17 -37.42
CA VAL A 17 21.49 23.45 -36.84
C VAL A 17 21.63 23.48 -35.32
N ILE A 18 20.67 24.09 -34.63
CA ILE A 18 20.56 23.98 -33.18
C ILE A 18 19.98 22.59 -32.89
N THR A 19 20.86 21.63 -32.63
CA THR A 19 20.49 20.28 -32.21
C THR A 19 19.92 20.32 -30.79
N LEU A 20 18.59 20.34 -30.68
CA LEU A 20 17.88 19.85 -29.50
C LEU A 20 18.17 18.35 -29.36
N ALA A 21 19.22 18.03 -28.61
CA ALA A 21 19.56 16.65 -28.29
C ALA A 21 18.44 16.03 -27.44
N GLN A 22 17.74 15.05 -27.99
CA GLN A 22 16.90 14.17 -27.19
C GLN A 22 17.80 13.31 -26.31
N SER A 23 18.05 13.76 -25.09
CA SER A 23 18.62 12.91 -24.04
C SER A 23 17.63 11.78 -23.77
N SER A 24 17.93 10.58 -24.26
CA SER A 24 17.28 9.37 -23.77
C SER A 24 17.55 9.25 -22.28
N LEU A 25 16.54 9.49 -21.43
CA LEU A 25 16.63 9.13 -20.02
C LEU A 25 16.69 7.61 -19.94
N ALA A 26 17.91 7.07 -19.88
CA ALA A 26 18.11 5.79 -19.25
C ALA A 26 17.58 5.92 -17.81
N ARG A 27 16.73 4.98 -17.37
CA ARG A 27 16.54 4.80 -15.93
C ARG A 27 17.91 4.51 -15.34
N ALA A 28 18.26 5.18 -14.25
CA ALA A 28 19.43 4.80 -13.48
C ALA A 28 19.28 3.32 -13.11
N THR A 29 20.32 2.51 -13.30
CA THR A 29 20.25 1.12 -12.84
C THR A 29 20.25 1.09 -11.32
N ALA A 30 19.19 0.55 -10.73
CA ALA A 30 19.13 0.19 -9.32
C ALA A 30 20.38 -0.64 -8.92
N VAL A 31 21.37 0.02 -8.32
CA VAL A 31 22.63 -0.54 -7.84
C VAL A 31 22.88 0.11 -6.48
N ALA A 32 23.42 -0.63 -5.51
CA ALA A 32 23.78 -0.03 -4.23
C ALA A 32 24.83 1.07 -4.44
N SER A 33 24.58 2.26 -3.92
CA SER A 33 25.54 3.37 -3.91
C SER A 33 26.54 3.21 -2.76
N GLY A 34 27.80 3.57 -2.99
CA GLY A 34 28.84 3.60 -1.97
C GLY A 34 29.34 2.23 -1.55
N SER A 35 29.69 2.06 -0.28
CA SER A 35 30.17 0.78 0.26
C SER A 35 29.98 0.70 1.79
N PRO A 36 29.74 -0.50 2.35
CA PRO A 36 29.59 -0.66 3.79
C PRO A 36 30.88 -0.32 4.54
N THR A 37 30.74 0.36 5.67
CA THR A 37 31.84 0.70 6.58
C THR A 37 31.80 -0.14 7.86
N GLY A 38 32.80 0.02 8.74
CA GLY A 38 32.80 -0.59 10.07
C GLY A 38 32.73 -2.13 10.02
N PHE A 39 31.78 -2.70 10.75
CA PHE A 39 31.62 -4.14 10.87
C PHE A 39 31.19 -4.85 9.57
N ALA A 40 30.39 -4.21 8.71
CA ALA A 40 29.92 -4.84 7.45
C ALA A 40 30.89 -4.66 6.26
N ALA A 41 32.04 -4.03 6.47
CA ALA A 41 32.99 -3.71 5.40
C ALA A 41 33.38 -4.96 4.57
N GLY A 42 33.15 -4.88 3.25
CA GLY A 42 33.32 -6.00 2.32
C GLY A 42 32.04 -6.78 1.96
N THR A 43 30.88 -6.41 2.53
CA THR A 43 29.56 -6.90 2.06
C THR A 43 29.28 -6.40 0.64
N THR A 44 28.87 -7.29 -0.27
CA THR A 44 28.60 -7.01 -1.69
C THR A 44 27.13 -7.22 -2.10
N GLY A 45 26.32 -7.85 -1.26
CA GLY A 45 24.92 -8.16 -1.56
C GLY A 45 24.80 -9.10 -2.76
N GLY A 46 24.02 -8.69 -3.76
CA GLY A 46 23.93 -9.40 -5.05
C GLY A 46 25.16 -9.27 -5.95
N GLY A 47 26.08 -8.34 -5.66
CA GLY A 47 27.16 -7.95 -6.58
C GLY A 47 26.64 -7.34 -7.89
N ASP A 48 27.47 -7.37 -8.94
CA ASP A 48 27.22 -6.68 -10.22
C ASP A 48 26.21 -7.39 -11.15
N VAL A 49 25.27 -8.16 -10.59
CA VAL A 49 24.22 -8.83 -11.36
C VAL A 49 23.17 -7.84 -11.86
N LYS A 50 22.62 -8.10 -13.05
CA LYS A 50 21.63 -7.20 -13.67
C LYS A 50 20.41 -7.03 -12.75
N PRO A 51 19.98 -5.78 -12.43
CA PRO A 51 18.85 -5.56 -11.55
C PRO A 51 17.53 -6.12 -12.08
N VAL A 52 16.72 -6.67 -11.16
CA VAL A 52 15.34 -7.09 -11.39
C VAL A 52 14.37 -6.13 -10.69
N TYR A 53 13.24 -5.86 -11.33
CA TYR A 53 12.24 -4.92 -10.83
C TYR A 53 10.91 -5.67 -10.62
N PRO A 54 10.68 -6.28 -9.44
CA PRO A 54 9.42 -6.96 -9.15
C PRO A 54 8.23 -6.00 -9.21
N THR A 55 7.21 -6.39 -9.97
CA THR A 55 5.95 -5.65 -10.11
C THR A 55 4.91 -6.05 -9.06
N THR A 56 5.14 -7.17 -8.35
CA THR A 56 4.25 -7.64 -7.28
C THR A 56 5.01 -8.11 -6.05
N ILE A 57 4.34 -8.08 -4.88
CA ILE A 57 4.84 -8.64 -3.62
C ILE A 57 5.22 -10.15 -3.76
N LYS A 58 4.61 -10.89 -4.70
CA LYS A 58 4.97 -12.30 -4.95
C LYS A 58 6.32 -12.41 -5.67
N GLU A 59 6.58 -11.56 -6.65
CA GLU A 59 7.87 -11.52 -7.36
C GLU A 59 8.97 -11.02 -6.42
N LEU A 60 8.70 -9.96 -5.65
CA LEU A 60 9.61 -9.45 -4.62
C LEU A 60 9.93 -10.54 -3.59
N SER A 61 8.92 -11.24 -3.07
CA SER A 61 9.12 -12.39 -2.17
C SER A 61 9.96 -13.49 -2.83
N THR A 62 9.77 -13.76 -4.13
CA THR A 62 10.49 -14.80 -4.86
C THR A 62 11.97 -14.43 -4.97
N TYR A 63 12.27 -13.24 -5.51
CA TYR A 63 13.65 -12.74 -5.68
C TYR A 63 14.38 -12.50 -4.36
N LEU A 64 13.68 -12.16 -3.27
CA LEU A 64 14.30 -12.10 -1.94
C LEU A 64 14.63 -13.50 -1.42
N SER A 65 13.81 -14.51 -1.70
CA SER A 65 13.92 -15.86 -1.12
C SER A 65 14.73 -16.88 -1.91
N ASP A 66 15.07 -16.62 -3.19
CA ASP A 66 15.77 -17.59 -4.04
C ASP A 66 17.27 -17.72 -3.73
N ASP A 67 17.92 -18.77 -4.24
CA ASP A 67 19.34 -19.06 -3.97
C ASP A 67 20.32 -18.22 -4.84
N GLU A 68 19.81 -17.55 -5.88
CA GLU A 68 20.61 -16.80 -6.85
C GLU A 68 21.04 -15.43 -6.31
N PRO A 69 22.22 -14.89 -6.65
CA PRO A 69 22.54 -13.50 -6.36
C PRO A 69 21.56 -12.55 -7.07
N ARG A 70 21.00 -11.57 -6.34
CA ARG A 70 20.03 -10.60 -6.90
C ARG A 70 20.35 -9.17 -6.50
N VAL A 71 20.19 -8.24 -7.46
CA VAL A 71 19.95 -6.82 -7.18
C VAL A 71 18.49 -6.52 -7.55
N ILE A 72 17.74 -5.91 -6.64
CA ILE A 72 16.27 -5.83 -6.67
C ILE A 72 15.84 -4.38 -6.47
N GLY A 73 15.23 -3.78 -7.49
CA GLY A 73 14.65 -2.43 -7.43
C GLY A 73 13.22 -2.45 -6.89
N ALA A 74 12.95 -1.76 -5.78
CA ALA A 74 11.63 -1.73 -5.13
C ALA A 74 10.71 -0.60 -5.64
N ALA A 75 9.41 -0.90 -5.83
CA ALA A 75 8.40 0.03 -6.35
C ALA A 75 7.27 0.35 -5.33
N GLU A 76 6.44 1.35 -5.64
CA GLU A 76 5.51 2.04 -4.73
C GLU A 76 4.36 1.20 -4.13
N CYS A 77 4.02 1.48 -2.86
CA CYS A 77 2.78 1.08 -2.19
C CYS A 77 2.33 2.17 -1.17
N ALA A 78 1.22 2.86 -1.45
CA ALA A 78 0.82 4.12 -0.78
C ALA A 78 -0.01 3.98 0.53
N THR A 79 -0.25 5.10 1.23
CA THR A 79 -0.48 5.20 2.69
C THR A 79 -1.80 5.87 3.15
N LYS A 80 -2.12 5.80 4.47
CA LYS A 80 -3.10 6.65 5.20
C LYS A 80 -2.69 6.82 6.70
N LYS A 81 -3.01 7.96 7.33
CA LYS A 81 -2.92 8.28 8.80
C LYS A 81 -4.11 9.21 9.19
N ASN A 82 -4.39 9.69 10.41
CA ASN A 82 -3.72 9.69 11.74
C ASN A 82 -4.79 9.77 12.89
N GLY A 83 -4.41 9.95 14.17
CA GLY A 83 -5.30 10.45 15.25
C GLY A 83 -5.13 9.78 16.64
N PHE A 84 -4.12 10.16 17.42
CA PHE A 84 -3.49 9.38 18.50
C PHE A 84 -4.37 8.59 19.50
N ASP A 85 -3.92 7.38 19.83
CA ASP A 85 -4.57 6.34 20.65
C ASP A 85 -3.51 5.54 21.46
N PRO A 86 -3.85 4.80 22.53
CA PRO A 86 -2.93 3.88 23.21
C PRO A 86 -2.62 2.62 22.37
N GLN A 87 -1.46 1.98 22.61
CA GLN A 87 -1.07 0.75 21.90
C GLN A 87 -1.49 -0.52 22.65
N ASP A 88 -2.32 -1.36 22.02
CA ASP A 88 -2.76 -2.66 22.55
C ASP A 88 -1.68 -3.76 22.34
N THR A 89 -1.88 -4.95 22.90
CA THR A 89 -0.96 -6.10 22.74
C THR A 89 -1.68 -7.33 22.18
N ILE A 90 -1.19 -7.86 21.06
CA ILE A 90 -1.62 -9.19 20.59
C ILE A 90 -0.93 -10.24 21.47
N GLN A 91 -1.70 -10.98 22.26
CA GLN A 91 -1.17 -12.03 23.14
C GLN A 91 -0.41 -13.10 22.31
N PRO A 92 0.90 -13.33 22.56
CA PRO A 92 1.63 -14.43 21.98
C PRO A 92 1.36 -15.74 22.73
N THR A 93 1.59 -16.88 22.09
CA THR A 93 1.33 -18.23 22.65
C THR A 93 2.20 -18.62 23.85
N PHE A 94 3.15 -17.77 24.25
CA PHE A 94 4.15 -18.02 25.30
C PHE A 94 4.08 -17.02 26.48
N THR A 95 3.09 -16.13 26.54
CA THR A 95 2.85 -15.28 27.73
C THR A 95 1.38 -15.25 28.14
N THR A 96 1.11 -15.18 29.44
CA THR A 96 -0.14 -14.62 29.95
C THR A 96 -0.15 -13.11 29.74
N CYS A 97 -1.34 -12.52 29.58
CA CYS A 97 -1.51 -11.08 29.75
C CYS A 97 -2.07 -10.84 31.15
N ASP A 98 -1.38 -10.02 31.94
CA ASP A 98 -1.75 -9.74 33.34
C ASP A 98 -2.80 -8.61 33.47
N ASN A 99 -3.44 -8.26 32.34
CA ASN A 99 -4.34 -7.11 32.15
C ASN A 99 -5.69 -7.55 31.51
N THR A 100 -6.63 -6.61 31.37
CA THR A 100 -7.92 -6.82 30.71
C THR A 100 -7.75 -7.37 29.29
N MET A 101 -8.29 -8.57 29.03
CA MET A 101 -8.28 -9.18 27.70
C MET A 101 -9.28 -8.50 26.76
N VAL A 102 -8.78 -7.86 25.71
CA VAL A 102 -9.57 -7.26 24.63
C VAL A 102 -9.47 -8.10 23.35
N LYS A 103 -10.55 -8.13 22.55
CA LYS A 103 -10.55 -8.83 21.25
C LYS A 103 -10.01 -7.91 20.16
N VAL A 104 -8.75 -8.12 19.79
CA VAL A 104 -8.08 -7.39 18.71
C VAL A 104 -8.31 -8.02 17.33
N THR A 105 -8.33 -7.19 16.28
CA THR A 105 -8.30 -7.58 14.86
C THR A 105 -7.13 -6.87 14.19
N TYR A 106 -6.24 -7.62 13.54
CA TYR A 106 -4.97 -7.14 12.99
C TYR A 106 -4.68 -7.74 11.60
N ASP A 107 -3.90 -7.04 10.80
CA ASP A 107 -3.45 -7.55 9.49
C ASP A 107 -2.41 -8.67 9.67
N LYS A 108 -2.64 -9.80 9.02
CA LYS A 108 -1.75 -10.97 9.04
C LYS A 108 -0.50 -10.76 8.18
N ALA A 109 -0.48 -9.77 7.27
CA ALA A 109 0.64 -9.51 6.37
C ALA A 109 1.88 -9.00 7.12
N ALA A 110 1.73 -8.08 8.07
CA ALA A 110 2.84 -7.56 8.89
C ALA A 110 3.41 -8.59 9.90
N LYS A 111 2.73 -9.73 10.10
CA LYS A 111 3.20 -10.87 10.91
C LYS A 111 3.83 -12.00 10.07
N THR A 112 3.99 -11.80 8.76
CA THR A 112 4.53 -12.79 7.83
C THR A 112 5.63 -12.16 6.95
N PRO A 113 6.83 -11.91 7.50
CA PRO A 113 7.88 -11.16 6.80
C PRO A 113 8.31 -11.81 5.48
N LEU A 114 8.77 -10.98 4.54
CA LEU A 114 9.44 -11.43 3.34
C LEU A 114 10.84 -11.93 3.72
N LYS A 115 11.10 -13.22 3.54
CA LYS A 115 12.40 -13.83 3.83
C LYS A 115 13.44 -13.38 2.81
N VAL A 116 14.57 -12.85 3.28
CA VAL A 116 15.72 -12.46 2.46
C VAL A 116 16.83 -13.50 2.63
N ALA A 117 17.07 -14.28 1.57
CA ALA A 117 18.13 -15.26 1.46
C ALA A 117 19.51 -14.58 1.28
N SER A 118 20.55 -15.39 1.10
CA SER A 118 21.93 -14.88 0.95
C SER A 118 22.15 -14.18 -0.39
N ASN A 119 23.16 -13.31 -0.47
CA ASN A 119 23.59 -12.61 -1.69
C ASN A 119 22.48 -11.75 -2.33
N LYS A 120 21.87 -10.87 -1.55
CA LYS A 120 20.75 -10.02 -1.99
C LYS A 120 21.07 -8.54 -1.79
N THR A 121 20.81 -7.73 -2.80
CA THR A 121 20.74 -6.26 -2.70
C THR A 121 19.30 -5.84 -2.96
N LEU A 122 18.60 -5.37 -1.95
CA LEU A 122 17.31 -4.69 -2.08
C LEU A 122 17.58 -3.18 -2.05
N VAL A 123 17.33 -2.49 -3.15
CA VAL A 123 17.61 -1.05 -3.27
C VAL A 123 16.40 -0.30 -3.83
N GLY A 124 16.17 0.92 -3.35
CA GLY A 124 15.10 1.79 -3.86
C GLY A 124 15.59 2.94 -4.74
N GLU A 125 14.68 3.44 -5.58
CA GLU A 125 14.90 4.58 -6.48
C GLU A 125 14.14 5.82 -5.98
N GLY A 126 14.87 6.92 -5.75
CA GLY A 126 14.32 8.16 -5.20
C GLY A 126 13.60 7.92 -3.87
N THR A 127 12.36 8.39 -3.76
CA THR A 127 11.47 8.19 -2.60
C THR A 127 10.25 7.30 -2.93
N GLY A 128 10.27 6.51 -4.00
CA GLY A 128 9.14 5.66 -4.39
C GLY A 128 9.08 4.32 -3.65
N SER A 129 10.22 3.86 -3.11
CA SER A 129 10.39 2.47 -2.67
C SER A 129 9.86 2.20 -1.25
N VAL A 130 8.52 2.15 -1.11
CA VAL A 130 7.80 2.01 0.17
C VAL A 130 7.18 0.62 0.35
N LEU A 131 7.53 -0.07 1.44
CA LEU A 131 6.89 -1.29 1.92
C LEU A 131 5.86 -0.96 3.01
N THR A 132 4.62 -0.69 2.58
CA THR A 132 3.47 -0.43 3.47
C THR A 132 2.81 -1.75 3.88
N GLY A 133 2.57 -1.97 5.17
CA GLY A 133 1.91 -3.18 5.71
C GLY A 133 2.75 -4.47 5.62
N LYS A 134 3.98 -4.41 5.08
CA LYS A 134 4.85 -5.57 4.86
C LYS A 134 6.28 -5.33 5.34
N CYS A 135 6.84 -6.32 6.01
CA CYS A 135 8.18 -6.32 6.59
C CYS A 135 9.12 -7.33 5.92
N ILE A 136 10.41 -7.25 6.26
CA ILE A 136 11.45 -8.18 5.81
C ILE A 136 12.09 -8.92 6.99
N GLU A 137 12.54 -10.16 6.76
CA GLU A 137 13.35 -10.93 7.70
C GLU A 137 14.58 -11.47 6.96
N ILE A 138 15.76 -10.99 7.34
CA ILE A 138 17.04 -11.42 6.75
C ILE A 138 17.44 -12.76 7.36
N LYS A 139 17.50 -13.77 6.50
CA LYS A 139 17.80 -15.17 6.80
C LYS A 139 19.23 -15.56 6.42
N GLY A 140 19.73 -15.00 5.31
CA GLY A 140 21.02 -15.31 4.74
C GLY A 140 22.13 -14.31 5.06
N SER A 141 23.32 -14.62 4.55
CA SER A 141 24.53 -13.79 4.63
C SER A 141 24.74 -12.96 3.36
N ASN A 142 25.57 -11.92 3.44
CA ASN A 142 25.90 -11.02 2.34
C ASN A 142 24.64 -10.33 1.77
N VAL A 143 24.05 -9.43 2.57
CA VAL A 143 22.78 -8.75 2.24
C VAL A 143 22.92 -7.24 2.37
N ILE A 144 22.44 -6.50 1.37
CA ILE A 144 22.33 -5.04 1.36
C ILE A 144 20.84 -4.67 1.28
N VAL A 145 20.41 -3.73 2.11
CA VAL A 145 19.09 -3.10 2.08
C VAL A 145 19.29 -1.58 2.09
N GLN A 146 19.05 -0.91 0.96
CA GLN A 146 19.38 0.51 0.79
C GLN A 146 18.21 1.35 0.26
N ASN A 147 18.01 2.56 0.77
CA ASN A 147 17.03 3.53 0.25
C ASN A 147 15.59 2.98 0.13
N ILE A 148 15.08 2.34 1.16
CA ILE A 148 13.67 1.91 1.23
C ILE A 148 12.98 2.43 2.48
N HIS A 149 11.66 2.60 2.43
CA HIS A 149 10.83 2.98 3.57
C HIS A 149 9.92 1.82 3.98
N ILE A 150 9.93 1.41 5.25
CA ILE A 150 9.02 0.40 5.78
C ILE A 150 8.02 1.07 6.73
N THR A 151 6.71 0.84 6.52
CA THR A 151 5.66 1.57 7.27
C THR A 151 4.38 0.78 7.54
N ASP A 152 3.63 1.27 8.53
CA ASP A 152 2.24 0.93 8.87
C ASP A 152 2.02 -0.56 9.18
N LEU A 153 2.95 -1.14 9.95
CA LEU A 153 2.97 -2.57 10.33
C LEU A 153 2.13 -2.84 11.59
N ASN A 154 0.80 -2.72 11.49
CA ASN A 154 -0.13 -2.79 12.62
C ASN A 154 0.33 -1.89 13.80
N PRO A 155 0.53 -0.57 13.60
CA PRO A 155 1.09 0.32 14.63
C PRO A 155 0.35 0.26 15.97
N GLN A 156 -0.96 -0.01 15.95
CA GLN A 156 -1.82 -0.15 17.13
C GLN A 156 -1.54 -1.36 18.02
N TYR A 157 -0.71 -2.31 17.58
CA TYR A 157 -0.48 -3.56 18.31
C TYR A 157 0.99 -3.89 18.53
N VAL A 158 1.38 -4.02 19.81
CA VAL A 158 2.57 -4.80 20.19
C VAL A 158 2.40 -6.23 19.67
N TRP A 159 3.45 -6.76 19.04
CA TRP A 159 3.45 -7.99 18.23
C TRP A 159 2.58 -7.92 16.96
N GLY A 160 2.25 -6.71 16.47
CA GLY A 160 1.60 -6.48 15.18
C GLY A 160 2.53 -6.65 13.97
N GLY A 161 3.83 -6.38 14.15
CA GLY A 161 4.89 -6.59 13.16
C GLY A 161 6.21 -5.92 13.60
N ASP A 162 7.34 -6.43 13.11
CA ASP A 162 8.66 -5.78 13.18
C ASP A 162 9.07 -5.39 11.76
N ALA A 163 9.78 -4.28 11.53
CA ALA A 163 10.12 -3.84 10.16
C ALA A 163 11.26 -4.62 9.51
N ILE A 164 12.42 -4.67 10.15
CA ILE A 164 13.56 -5.47 9.70
C ILE A 164 13.95 -6.47 10.79
N GLY A 165 13.61 -7.74 10.57
CA GLY A 165 14.16 -8.85 11.35
C GLY A 165 15.49 -9.32 10.77
N ILE A 166 16.39 -9.79 11.63
CA ILE A 166 17.53 -10.63 11.27
C ILE A 166 17.41 -11.90 12.12
N SER A 167 17.35 -13.06 11.48
CA SER A 167 17.36 -14.36 12.14
C SER A 167 17.90 -15.44 11.20
N GLY A 168 19.04 -16.04 11.52
CA GLY A 168 19.53 -17.18 10.74
C GLY A 168 18.67 -18.43 10.96
N ASP A 169 18.52 -19.26 9.93
CA ASP A 169 17.88 -20.57 10.07
C ASP A 169 18.88 -21.62 10.62
N ASP A 170 18.36 -22.66 11.28
CA ASP A 170 19.09 -23.82 11.83
C ASP A 170 20.33 -23.52 12.71
N GLY A 171 20.36 -22.35 13.34
CA GLY A 171 21.46 -21.92 14.23
C GLY A 171 22.70 -21.37 13.48
N VAL A 172 22.62 -21.21 12.16
CA VAL A 172 23.61 -20.44 11.40
C VAL A 172 23.53 -18.97 11.82
N ILE A 173 24.66 -18.30 12.01
CA ILE A 173 24.71 -16.86 12.29
C ILE A 173 24.86 -16.12 10.95
N PRO A 174 23.93 -15.25 10.54
CA PRO A 174 24.07 -14.42 9.35
C PRO A 174 25.32 -13.53 9.43
N THR A 175 25.97 -13.31 8.29
CA THR A 175 27.24 -12.58 8.20
C THR A 175 27.21 -11.55 7.07
N GLY A 176 27.71 -10.33 7.31
CA GLY A 176 27.79 -9.28 6.29
C GLY A 176 26.41 -8.74 5.90
N ILE A 177 25.89 -7.82 6.70
CA ILE A 177 24.57 -7.21 6.47
C ILE A 177 24.70 -5.69 6.54
N TRP A 178 24.30 -5.01 5.46
CA TRP A 178 24.29 -3.55 5.38
C TRP A 178 22.86 -3.05 5.22
N ILE A 179 22.42 -2.17 6.12
CA ILE A 179 21.14 -1.48 6.09
C ILE A 179 21.48 0.01 6.01
N ASP A 180 21.10 0.69 4.93
CA ASP A 180 21.60 2.04 4.61
C ASP A 180 20.51 2.96 4.05
N HIS A 181 20.49 4.23 4.45
CA HIS A 181 19.49 5.19 3.96
C HIS A 181 18.03 4.70 4.04
N VAL A 182 17.68 3.82 5.00
CA VAL A 182 16.29 3.34 5.14
C VAL A 182 15.46 4.32 5.97
N LYS A 183 14.14 4.35 5.76
CA LYS A 183 13.20 5.00 6.68
C LYS A 183 12.32 3.95 7.35
N VAL A 184 12.00 4.12 8.63
CA VAL A 184 11.00 3.28 9.32
C VAL A 184 10.02 4.16 10.09
N THR A 185 8.71 3.92 9.92
CA THR A 185 7.62 4.61 10.64
C THR A 185 6.47 3.67 11.00
N SER A 186 5.64 4.03 11.98
CA SER A 186 4.34 3.38 12.24
C SER A 186 4.39 1.84 12.40
N VAL A 187 5.36 1.30 13.12
CA VAL A 187 5.48 -0.16 13.31
C VAL A 187 4.87 -0.61 14.64
N GLY A 188 4.23 -1.78 14.68
CA GLY A 188 3.62 -2.30 15.92
C GLY A 188 4.63 -2.73 16.98
N ARG A 189 5.81 -3.22 16.57
CA ARG A 189 6.89 -3.62 17.46
C ARG A 189 8.24 -3.08 16.93
N GLN A 190 9.30 -3.89 16.80
CA GLN A 190 10.65 -3.37 16.58
C GLN A 190 10.81 -2.74 15.19
N MET A 191 11.54 -1.61 15.11
CA MET A 191 12.04 -1.12 13.83
C MET A 191 13.14 -2.06 13.31
N ILE A 192 14.10 -2.43 14.17
CA ILE A 192 15.13 -3.43 13.90
C ILE A 192 15.14 -4.51 14.99
N VAL A 193 15.16 -5.79 14.63
CA VAL A 193 15.35 -6.90 15.60
C VAL A 193 16.38 -7.93 15.12
N ILE A 194 17.51 -8.00 15.81
CA ILE A 194 18.46 -9.12 15.70
C ILE A 194 18.07 -10.16 16.75
N ASN A 195 17.52 -11.28 16.26
CA ASN A 195 16.98 -12.37 17.07
C ASN A 195 18.08 -13.30 17.61
N PHE A 196 17.68 -14.37 18.30
CA PHE A 196 18.55 -15.23 19.10
C PHE A 196 19.72 -15.92 18.36
N SER A 197 19.69 -16.02 17.01
CA SER A 197 20.87 -16.47 16.23
C SER A 197 22.07 -15.53 16.39
N GLY A 198 21.80 -14.24 16.62
CA GLY A 198 22.76 -13.16 16.43
C GLY A 198 23.01 -12.85 14.95
N ALA A 199 23.95 -11.95 14.68
CA ALA A 199 24.42 -11.61 13.33
C ALA A 199 25.79 -10.92 13.38
N LEU A 200 26.75 -11.37 12.56
CA LEU A 200 28.11 -10.81 12.51
C LEU A 200 28.28 -9.85 11.33
N GLY A 201 29.13 -8.85 11.48
CA GLY A 201 29.41 -7.90 10.40
C GLY A 201 28.18 -7.13 9.94
N VAL A 202 27.41 -6.58 10.88
CA VAL A 202 26.21 -5.77 10.59
C VAL A 202 26.57 -4.28 10.59
N THR A 203 26.00 -3.50 9.69
CA THR A 203 26.08 -2.04 9.72
C THR A 203 24.74 -1.42 9.36
N ILE A 204 24.28 -0.50 10.22
CA ILE A 204 23.05 0.26 10.07
C ILE A 204 23.48 1.72 9.92
N SER A 205 23.36 2.28 8.73
CA SER A 205 23.92 3.58 8.38
C SER A 205 22.93 4.57 7.77
N ASN A 206 23.16 5.86 8.02
CA ASN A 206 22.51 6.99 7.33
C ASN A 206 20.97 6.93 7.31
N SER A 207 20.33 6.23 8.24
CA SER A 207 18.90 5.88 8.18
C SER A 207 18.04 6.73 9.11
N ASP A 208 16.75 6.85 8.78
CA ASP A 208 15.74 7.67 9.47
C ASP A 208 14.74 6.79 10.23
N PHE A 209 14.96 6.67 11.53
CA PHE A 209 14.11 5.92 12.46
C PHE A 209 13.14 6.89 13.15
N ASP A 210 11.98 7.07 12.52
CA ASP A 210 10.96 8.06 12.87
C ASP A 210 9.84 7.39 13.68
N GLY A 211 9.96 7.50 14.99
CA GLY A 211 9.06 6.92 15.98
C GLY A 211 7.74 7.68 16.16
N LYS A 212 7.46 8.73 15.37
CA LYS A 212 6.25 9.56 15.56
C LYS A 212 5.01 8.78 15.13
N THR A 213 4.35 8.18 16.11
CA THR A 213 3.35 7.11 15.92
C THR A 213 1.97 7.53 16.42
N LYS A 214 0.92 7.10 15.70
CA LYS A 214 -0.47 7.21 16.18
C LYS A 214 -0.65 6.44 17.50
N TYR A 215 0.08 5.34 17.68
CA TYR A 215 -0.08 4.42 18.80
C TYR A 215 1.24 4.16 19.50
N SER A 216 1.30 4.46 20.79
CA SER A 216 2.50 4.38 21.62
C SER A 216 2.22 3.67 22.94
N SER A 217 3.11 2.78 23.39
CA SER A 217 3.01 2.16 24.73
C SER A 217 3.34 3.15 25.87
N SER A 218 4.04 4.25 25.57
CA SER A 218 4.23 5.41 26.45
C SER A 218 3.06 6.40 26.47
N CYS A 219 2.04 6.21 25.62
CA CYS A 219 0.83 7.04 25.50
C CYS A 219 1.08 8.53 25.21
N ASP A 220 2.21 8.87 24.59
CA ASP A 220 2.73 10.21 24.31
C ASP A 220 3.09 10.44 22.82
N GLY A 221 2.69 9.52 21.93
CA GLY A 221 2.99 9.57 20.50
C GLY A 221 4.41 9.15 20.12
N HIS A 222 5.23 8.74 21.09
CA HIS A 222 6.62 8.30 20.89
C HIS A 222 6.75 6.78 20.86
N HIS A 223 7.60 6.24 19.99
CA HIS A 223 7.74 4.79 19.81
C HIS A 223 8.73 4.17 20.81
N TYR A 224 8.29 3.16 21.55
CA TYR A 224 9.13 2.48 22.56
C TYR A 224 10.00 1.36 21.98
N TRP A 225 9.65 0.87 20.79
CA TRP A 225 10.17 -0.38 20.23
C TRP A 225 11.12 -0.08 19.06
N GLY A 226 12.23 0.61 19.32
CA GLY A 226 13.23 0.90 18.29
C GLY A 226 13.98 -0.35 17.85
N PHE A 227 14.95 -0.77 18.66
CA PHE A 227 15.95 -1.78 18.31
C PHE A 227 16.06 -2.82 19.42
N ILE A 228 16.09 -4.10 19.04
CA ILE A 228 16.58 -5.20 19.87
C ILE A 228 17.82 -5.78 19.20
N ILE A 229 18.97 -5.69 19.86
CA ILE A 229 20.24 -6.24 19.40
C ILE A 229 20.66 -7.36 20.36
N THR A 230 20.35 -8.61 19.99
CA THR A 230 20.56 -9.80 20.83
C THR A 230 21.21 -10.94 20.04
N GLY A 231 21.25 -12.14 20.64
CA GLY A 231 21.68 -13.37 20.01
C GLY A 231 23.11 -13.80 20.37
N ALA A 232 23.41 -15.07 20.10
CA ALA A 232 24.59 -15.77 20.63
C ALA A 232 25.91 -15.02 20.37
N LYS A 233 26.10 -14.49 19.16
CA LYS A 233 27.18 -13.55 18.87
C LYS A 233 26.72 -12.51 17.85
N THR A 234 26.88 -11.23 18.18
CA THR A 234 26.38 -10.12 17.37
C THR A 234 27.36 -8.94 17.30
N GLU A 235 27.57 -8.38 16.11
CA GLU A 235 28.58 -7.35 15.83
C GLU A 235 27.98 -6.27 14.93
N VAL A 236 27.73 -5.06 15.47
CA VAL A 236 26.96 -4.00 14.79
C VAL A 236 27.71 -2.66 14.79
N THR A 237 27.83 -2.03 13.63
CA THR A 237 28.09 -0.57 13.54
C THR A 237 26.76 0.15 13.36
N LEU A 238 26.47 1.13 14.21
CA LEU A 238 25.31 2.02 14.10
C LEU A 238 25.87 3.43 13.84
N VAL A 239 25.68 3.97 12.63
CA VAL A 239 26.40 5.18 12.17
C VAL A 239 25.59 6.16 11.34
N GLY A 240 25.68 7.47 11.59
CA GLY A 240 25.05 8.49 10.75
C GLY A 240 23.51 8.52 10.79
N ASN A 241 22.87 7.75 11.67
CA ASN A 241 21.42 7.61 11.69
C ASN A 241 20.73 8.78 12.42
N ALA A 242 19.56 9.18 11.95
CA ALA A 242 18.60 9.97 12.69
C ALA A 242 17.65 9.02 13.44
N ILE A 243 17.55 9.15 14.77
CA ILE A 243 16.73 8.28 15.62
C ILE A 243 15.88 9.16 16.53
N HIS A 244 14.57 9.26 16.28
CA HIS A 244 13.73 10.30 16.88
C HIS A 244 12.27 9.95 17.07
N GLY A 245 11.57 10.72 17.91
CA GLY A 245 10.19 10.43 18.31
C GLY A 245 10.10 9.14 19.12
N MET A 246 11.11 8.87 19.97
CA MET A 246 11.29 7.58 20.66
C MET A 246 10.98 7.67 22.16
N SER A 247 10.65 6.57 22.81
CA SER A 247 10.46 6.51 24.27
C SER A 247 11.21 5.36 24.95
N GLY A 248 11.88 4.51 24.17
CA GLY A 248 12.69 3.41 24.69
C GLY A 248 13.56 2.75 23.62
N ARG A 249 14.39 1.80 24.07
CA ARG A 249 15.09 0.80 23.24
C ARG A 249 15.70 1.38 21.96
N SER A 250 16.43 2.46 22.08
CA SER A 250 17.07 3.16 20.96
C SER A 250 18.58 3.28 21.20
N PRO A 251 19.34 2.16 21.25
CA PRO A 251 18.92 0.74 21.10
C PRO A 251 18.82 -0.05 22.44
N LYS A 252 18.08 -1.17 22.48
CA LYS A 252 18.31 -2.23 23.49
C LYS A 252 19.37 -3.22 23.03
N ILE A 253 20.31 -3.55 23.91
CA ILE A 253 21.45 -4.43 23.63
C ILE A 253 21.59 -5.48 24.76
N GLY A 254 21.77 -6.76 24.41
CA GLY A 254 22.08 -7.83 25.37
C GLY A 254 20.91 -8.35 26.21
N GLY A 255 21.23 -8.94 27.37
CA GLY A 255 20.27 -9.54 28.31
C GLY A 255 20.25 -11.08 28.36
N SER A 256 21.39 -11.76 28.18
CA SER A 256 21.54 -13.20 28.46
C SER A 256 23.03 -13.59 28.60
N GLU A 257 23.35 -14.48 29.54
CA GLU A 257 24.71 -14.87 29.90
C GLU A 257 25.48 -15.58 28.77
N ASP A 258 24.77 -16.31 27.90
CA ASP A 258 25.35 -17.07 26.80
C ASP A 258 25.73 -16.20 25.59
N ASN A 259 25.22 -14.97 25.50
CA ASN A 259 25.43 -14.10 24.35
C ASN A 259 26.75 -13.31 24.45
N VAL A 260 27.23 -12.77 23.32
CA VAL A 260 28.25 -11.71 23.26
C VAL A 260 27.89 -10.71 22.16
N ILE A 261 27.55 -9.47 22.53
CA ILE A 261 27.12 -8.43 21.59
C ILE A 261 28.08 -7.24 21.64
N ALA A 262 28.75 -6.94 20.53
CA ALA A 262 29.57 -5.75 20.37
C ALA A 262 28.87 -4.72 19.48
N VAL A 263 28.74 -3.48 19.94
CA VAL A 263 28.16 -2.36 19.17
C VAL A 263 29.09 -1.16 19.15
N HIS A 264 29.35 -0.65 17.95
CA HIS A 264 29.99 0.64 17.73
C HIS A 264 28.92 1.65 17.31
N ALA A 265 28.51 2.52 18.23
CA ALA A 265 27.57 3.60 17.96
C ALA A 265 28.35 4.89 17.72
N VAL A 266 28.45 5.33 16.47
CA VAL A 266 29.30 6.46 16.08
C VAL A 266 28.54 7.47 15.23
N ASN A 267 28.64 8.76 15.55
CA ASN A 267 28.04 9.82 14.75
C ASN A 267 26.54 9.64 14.42
N ASN A 268 25.71 9.17 15.37
CA ASN A 268 24.26 9.18 15.22
C ASN A 268 23.66 10.45 15.84
N TYR A 269 22.52 10.90 15.33
CA TYR A 269 21.72 11.99 15.88
C TYR A 269 20.47 11.42 16.55
N PHE A 270 20.48 11.35 17.88
CA PHE A 270 19.34 10.99 18.70
C PHE A 270 18.61 12.27 19.10
N TYR A 271 17.33 12.41 18.75
CA TYR A 271 16.56 13.56 19.19
C TYR A 271 15.11 13.23 19.55
N ASP A 272 14.47 14.10 20.32
CA ASP A 272 13.03 13.99 20.64
C ASP A 272 12.68 12.63 21.30
N ASN A 273 13.20 12.40 22.51
CA ASN A 273 12.99 11.15 23.26
C ASN A 273 12.54 11.38 24.71
N THR A 274 11.28 11.04 25.00
CA THR A 274 10.55 11.26 26.26
C THR A 274 10.85 10.23 27.36
N GLY A 275 11.63 9.19 27.04
CA GLY A 275 11.91 8.06 27.91
C GLY A 275 13.41 7.78 28.00
N HIS A 276 13.91 6.82 27.23
CA HIS A 276 15.34 6.50 27.17
C HIS A 276 15.81 6.06 25.78
N ALA A 277 17.11 6.22 25.52
CA ALA A 277 17.77 5.72 24.32
C ALA A 277 18.46 4.36 24.57
N PHE A 278 19.70 4.35 25.05
CA PHE A 278 20.47 3.11 25.25
C PHE A 278 19.96 2.31 26.45
N ASP A 279 19.61 1.05 26.20
CA ASP A 279 19.21 0.04 27.19
C ASP A 279 20.18 -1.15 27.08
N VAL A 280 21.40 -0.97 27.61
CA VAL A 280 22.50 -1.95 27.53
C VAL A 280 22.45 -2.86 28.75
N SER A 281 22.00 -4.10 28.57
CA SER A 281 22.00 -5.12 29.61
C SER A 281 23.21 -6.05 29.50
N GLN A 282 23.27 -7.01 30.42
CA GLN A 282 24.27 -8.09 30.48
C GLN A 282 24.73 -8.60 29.10
N ARG A 283 26.06 -8.72 28.93
CA ARG A 283 26.75 -9.13 27.69
C ARG A 283 26.59 -8.21 26.47
N GLY A 284 25.92 -7.07 26.61
CA GLY A 284 26.09 -5.94 25.71
C GLY A 284 27.38 -5.19 26.02
N TYR A 285 28.20 -4.95 24.99
CA TYR A 285 29.45 -4.20 25.05
C TYR A 285 29.43 -3.10 23.98
N VAL A 286 29.50 -1.84 24.40
CA VAL A 286 29.27 -0.68 23.52
C VAL A 286 30.43 0.30 23.58
N LEU A 287 30.88 0.79 22.42
CA LEU A 287 31.57 2.08 22.30
C LEU A 287 30.61 3.08 21.70
N ALA A 288 30.37 4.20 22.39
CA ALA A 288 29.57 5.31 21.88
C ALA A 288 30.43 6.58 21.74
N GLU A 289 30.75 6.99 20.51
CA GLU A 289 31.62 8.14 20.22
C GLU A 289 31.02 9.10 19.18
N GLY A 290 31.26 10.40 19.28
CA GLY A 290 30.82 11.39 18.29
C GLY A 290 29.30 11.48 18.05
N ASN A 291 28.45 10.89 18.90
CA ASN A 291 26.99 10.97 18.75
C ASN A 291 26.45 12.31 19.28
N TYR A 292 25.32 12.75 18.74
CA TYR A 292 24.62 13.96 19.15
C TYR A 292 23.28 13.60 19.80
N PHE A 293 23.02 14.10 21.00
CA PHE A 293 21.77 13.90 21.75
C PHE A 293 21.06 15.24 21.97
N ASP A 294 19.76 15.31 21.66
CA ASP A 294 19.00 16.56 21.67
C ASP A 294 17.55 16.33 22.12
N ASN A 295 17.11 16.90 23.25
CA ASN A 295 15.83 16.51 23.88
C ASN A 295 15.73 15.01 24.25
N VAL A 296 16.84 14.35 24.61
CA VAL A 296 16.87 12.92 24.99
C VAL A 296 16.91 12.80 26.50
N LYS A 297 15.77 12.48 27.12
CA LYS A 297 15.59 12.50 28.58
C LYS A 297 16.57 11.60 29.35
N THR A 298 16.81 10.38 28.87
CA THR A 298 17.78 9.44 29.46
C THR A 298 18.62 8.80 28.35
N PRO A 299 19.79 9.36 28.00
CA PRO A 299 20.65 8.83 26.94
C PRO A 299 21.11 7.39 27.16
N ASN A 300 21.41 6.97 28.40
CA ASN A 300 21.55 5.55 28.74
C ASN A 300 20.91 5.20 30.09
N GLN A 301 20.31 4.01 30.16
CA GLN A 301 19.87 3.41 31.42
C GLN A 301 21.07 2.91 32.24
N PRO A 302 21.08 3.08 33.57
CA PRO A 302 22.11 2.57 34.47
C PRO A 302 21.84 1.10 34.84
N ASP A 303 21.66 0.23 33.84
CA ASP A 303 21.58 -1.22 34.05
C ASP A 303 22.96 -1.71 34.56
N PRO A 304 23.04 -2.27 35.78
CA PRO A 304 24.30 -2.59 36.44
C PRO A 304 25.09 -3.70 35.73
N GLU A 305 24.45 -4.51 34.88
CA GLU A 305 25.09 -5.59 34.15
C GLU A 305 25.54 -5.17 32.73
N GLY A 306 25.13 -3.98 32.29
CA GLY A 306 25.54 -3.36 31.03
C GLY A 306 27.02 -2.98 30.97
N ASN A 307 27.57 -3.00 29.75
CA ASN A 307 28.96 -2.58 29.48
C ASN A 307 28.94 -1.54 28.34
N ILE A 308 29.19 -0.28 28.68
CA ILE A 308 29.21 0.84 27.73
C ILE A 308 30.36 1.79 28.08
N PHE A 309 31.21 2.06 27.11
CA PHE A 309 32.30 3.02 27.16
C PHE A 309 31.90 4.27 26.38
N ILE A 310 31.88 5.40 27.08
CA ILE A 310 31.60 6.74 26.57
C ILE A 310 32.85 7.58 26.87
N PRO A 311 33.59 8.05 25.85
CA PRO A 311 34.86 8.72 26.06
C PRO A 311 34.66 10.12 26.68
N ALA A 312 35.52 10.44 27.65
CA ALA A 312 35.56 11.74 28.31
C ALA A 312 36.62 12.66 27.69
N ALA A 313 37.67 12.07 27.09
CA ALA A 313 38.67 12.77 26.30
C ALA A 313 38.97 12.00 25.00
N ALA A 314 39.39 12.71 23.96
CA ALA A 314 39.75 12.11 22.67
C ALA A 314 40.83 11.02 22.79
N GLY A 315 41.75 11.14 23.77
CA GLY A 315 42.82 10.17 23.99
C GLY A 315 42.36 8.77 24.42
N ASP A 316 41.15 8.63 24.96
CA ASP A 316 40.69 7.42 25.66
C ASP A 316 40.60 6.18 24.73
N CYS A 317 40.47 6.40 23.42
CA CYS A 317 40.37 5.34 22.40
C CYS A 317 41.72 4.77 21.94
N LYS A 318 42.87 5.38 22.29
CA LYS A 318 44.16 5.01 21.66
C LYS A 318 44.57 3.57 21.93
N GLU A 319 44.41 3.12 23.16
CA GLU A 319 44.74 1.76 23.55
C GLU A 319 43.70 0.78 23.00
N THR A 320 42.41 1.10 23.13
CA THR A 320 41.29 0.26 22.69
C THR A 320 41.24 0.06 21.17
N ILE A 321 41.16 1.15 20.39
CA ILE A 321 40.90 1.11 18.94
C ILE A 321 41.99 1.78 18.08
N GLY A 322 43.05 2.34 18.67
CA GLY A 322 44.26 2.74 17.94
C GLY A 322 44.26 4.15 17.34
N ARG A 323 43.19 4.91 17.55
CA ARG A 323 43.05 6.33 17.20
C ARG A 323 42.46 7.11 18.36
N ASP A 324 42.43 8.43 18.26
CA ASP A 324 41.60 9.27 19.12
C ASP A 324 40.09 8.97 18.90
N CYS A 325 39.28 9.13 19.95
CA CYS A 325 37.82 9.15 19.89
C CYS A 325 37.32 10.52 19.38
N GLU A 326 36.10 10.54 18.88
CA GLU A 326 35.31 11.78 18.83
C GLU A 326 34.36 11.87 20.03
N LEU A 327 34.17 13.06 20.59
CA LEU A 327 33.34 13.24 21.78
C LEU A 327 31.86 13.37 21.43
N ASN A 328 31.00 12.76 22.26
CA ASN A 328 29.55 12.93 22.13
C ASN A 328 29.13 14.32 22.60
N VAL A 329 28.09 14.89 21.98
CA VAL A 329 27.51 16.19 22.36
C VAL A 329 26.07 15.99 22.83
N LEU A 330 25.70 16.70 23.89
CA LEU A 330 24.38 16.65 24.51
C LEU A 330 23.82 18.07 24.59
N THR A 331 22.57 18.26 24.13
CA THR A 331 21.77 19.48 24.33
C THR A 331 20.46 19.08 24.99
N ASP A 332 20.11 19.76 26.09
CA ASP A 332 18.90 19.57 26.91
C ASP A 332 18.46 18.10 27.02
N SER A 333 19.44 17.26 27.35
CA SER A 333 19.35 15.81 27.45
C SER A 333 19.87 15.37 28.83
N GLY A 334 19.47 14.18 29.28
CA GLY A 334 19.97 13.61 30.53
C GLY A 334 21.45 13.26 30.51
N THR A 335 21.99 12.75 31.61
CA THR A 335 23.40 12.31 31.66
C THR A 335 23.65 11.09 30.77
N PHE A 336 24.74 11.10 30.01
CA PHE A 336 25.27 9.95 29.28
C PHE A 336 26.60 9.54 29.91
N THR A 337 26.65 8.38 30.56
CA THR A 337 27.79 7.96 31.39
C THR A 337 28.11 6.48 31.24
N SER A 338 29.40 6.14 31.13
CA SER A 338 29.87 4.76 31.02
C SER A 338 29.37 3.87 32.16
N ASN A 339 29.19 2.57 31.87
CA ASN A 339 29.09 1.53 32.88
C ASN A 339 30.00 0.35 32.50
N SER A 340 30.62 -0.31 33.49
CA SER A 340 31.57 -1.42 33.30
C SER A 340 32.64 -1.11 32.23
N GLU A 341 33.16 0.12 32.24
CA GLU A 341 33.93 0.72 31.13
C GLU A 341 35.14 -0.13 30.70
N GLU A 342 35.87 -0.70 31.64
CA GLU A 342 37.06 -1.52 31.34
C GLU A 342 36.71 -2.84 30.67
N GLU A 343 35.56 -3.46 31.00
CA GLU A 343 35.07 -4.66 30.31
C GLU A 343 34.51 -4.31 28.92
N ALA A 344 33.89 -3.13 28.76
CA ALA A 344 33.51 -2.60 27.45
C ALA A 344 34.75 -2.37 26.57
N LYS A 345 35.77 -1.64 27.05
CA LYS A 345 37.05 -1.43 26.34
C LYS A 345 37.71 -2.76 25.97
N LYS A 346 37.85 -3.67 26.94
CA LYS A 346 38.46 -5.00 26.76
C LYS A 346 37.77 -5.83 25.69
N GLN A 347 36.43 -5.80 25.60
CA GLN A 347 35.71 -6.50 24.53
C GLN A 347 35.81 -5.78 23.18
N ILE A 348 35.68 -4.45 23.16
CA ILE A 348 35.78 -3.61 21.95
C ILE A 348 37.18 -3.65 21.33
N ALA A 349 38.24 -3.83 22.12
CA ALA A 349 39.62 -3.95 21.65
C ALA A 349 39.87 -5.16 20.73
N ASN A 350 39.04 -6.21 20.81
CA ASN A 350 39.09 -7.34 19.86
C ASN A 350 38.72 -6.92 18.42
N TYR A 351 38.08 -5.77 18.26
CA TYR A 351 37.57 -5.22 17.00
C TYR A 351 38.32 -3.96 16.55
N LYS A 352 39.56 -3.80 17.05
CA LYS A 352 40.44 -2.66 16.79
C LYS A 352 40.61 -2.32 15.30
N THR A 353 40.62 -3.31 14.42
CA THR A 353 40.71 -3.09 12.96
C THR A 353 39.41 -2.52 12.38
N GLN A 354 38.26 -3.12 12.73
CA GLN A 354 36.94 -2.75 12.22
C GLN A 354 36.50 -1.36 12.71
N ILE A 355 36.71 -1.09 13.99
CA ILE A 355 36.27 0.15 14.67
C ILE A 355 37.30 1.28 14.53
N GLY A 356 38.60 0.95 14.63
CA GLY A 356 39.70 1.90 14.45
C GLY A 356 39.88 2.32 13.00
N GLY A 357 39.53 1.46 12.04
CA GLY A 357 39.53 1.77 10.60
C GLY A 357 38.42 2.73 10.18
N TYR A 358 37.31 2.81 10.94
CA TYR A 358 36.30 3.85 10.73
C TYR A 358 36.83 5.20 11.23
N LYS A 359 36.73 6.25 10.40
CA LYS A 359 37.08 7.61 10.78
C LYS A 359 35.84 8.34 11.32
N ALA A 360 35.72 8.37 12.65
CA ALA A 360 34.75 9.22 13.33
C ALA A 360 34.96 10.70 12.99
N THR A 361 33.89 11.48 13.14
CA THR A 361 33.86 12.94 12.97
C THR A 361 33.32 13.61 14.24
N ALA A 362 33.51 14.92 14.39
CA ALA A 362 32.91 15.66 15.51
C ALA A 362 31.37 15.55 15.48
N ALA A 363 30.75 15.43 16.66
CA ALA A 363 29.30 15.21 16.75
C ALA A 363 28.49 16.32 16.07
N ALA A 364 27.60 15.91 15.17
CA ALA A 364 26.71 16.77 14.41
C ALA A 364 25.27 16.24 14.46
N LYS A 365 24.33 17.12 14.15
CA LYS A 365 22.92 16.78 13.95
C LYS A 365 22.68 16.62 12.46
N PHE A 366 21.61 15.94 12.10
CA PHE A 366 21.25 15.69 10.71
C PHE A 366 19.87 16.23 10.39
N ASP A 367 19.71 16.68 9.14
CA ASP A 367 18.41 16.77 8.49
C ASP A 367 18.23 15.50 7.64
N VAL A 368 16.99 15.04 7.52
CA VAL A 368 16.64 13.93 6.62
C VAL A 368 16.56 14.42 5.18
N ALA A 369 16.95 13.58 4.22
CA ALA A 369 16.96 13.94 2.82
C ALA A 369 15.55 14.03 2.22
N SER A 370 15.40 14.85 1.17
CA SER A 370 14.15 14.95 0.39
C SER A 370 14.21 14.23 -0.97
N GLY A 371 15.39 13.80 -1.41
CA GLY A 371 15.59 13.07 -2.68
C GLY A 371 15.65 11.54 -2.53
N ASN A 372 15.84 11.06 -1.30
CA ASN A 372 15.98 9.66 -0.90
C ASN A 372 15.50 9.52 0.55
N PHE A 373 15.37 8.29 1.03
CA PHE A 373 15.14 8.02 2.44
C PHE A 373 16.45 8.16 3.24
N GLY A 374 16.34 8.39 4.56
CA GLY A 374 17.50 8.53 5.44
C GLY A 374 18.11 9.93 5.51
N VAL A 375 19.42 9.99 5.74
CA VAL A 375 20.21 11.18 6.11
C VAL A 375 21.26 11.49 5.04
N GLY A 376 21.18 12.68 4.45
CA GLY A 376 22.05 13.10 3.35
C GLY A 376 21.66 12.51 1.99
N ASP A 377 22.18 13.09 0.91
CA ASP A 377 21.79 12.70 -0.44
C ASP A 377 22.46 11.40 -0.88
N LEU A 378 21.67 10.43 -1.36
CA LEU A 378 22.14 9.18 -1.94
C LEU A 378 22.77 9.42 -3.33
N SER A 379 23.98 9.96 -3.32
CA SER A 379 24.73 10.28 -4.53
C SER A 379 25.12 9.01 -5.30
N GLY A 380 24.88 8.97 -6.61
CA GLY A 380 24.91 7.76 -7.45
C GLY A 380 26.27 7.12 -7.76
N ASP A 381 27.22 7.08 -6.82
CA ASP A 381 28.49 6.37 -6.98
C ASP A 381 28.26 4.85 -6.90
N SER A 382 27.93 4.29 -8.06
CA SER A 382 27.77 2.84 -8.28
C SER A 382 29.09 2.09 -8.12
N VAL A 383 29.03 0.85 -7.62
CA VAL A 383 30.22 0.05 -7.26
C VAL A 383 31.11 -0.32 -8.46
N THR A 384 32.26 0.33 -8.59
CA THR A 384 33.27 0.02 -9.62
C THR A 384 34.29 -1.01 -9.12
N GLN A 385 33.97 -2.31 -9.18
CA GLN A 385 34.94 -3.36 -8.81
C GLN A 385 36.09 -3.50 -9.83
N SER A 386 37.30 -3.09 -9.46
CA SER A 386 38.52 -3.37 -10.23
C SER A 386 38.91 -4.85 -10.11
N SER A 387 38.87 -5.60 -11.22
CA SER A 387 39.10 -7.05 -11.23
C SER A 387 40.58 -7.44 -11.14
N GLY A 388 41.02 -7.87 -9.95
CA GLY A 388 42.37 -8.38 -9.69
C GLY A 388 42.46 -9.92 -9.75
N SER A 389 42.73 -10.48 -10.93
CA SER A 389 42.95 -11.94 -11.07
C SER A 389 44.36 -12.36 -10.66
N GLY A 390 44.48 -13.34 -9.76
CA GLY A 390 45.77 -13.89 -9.30
C GLY A 390 45.66 -15.33 -8.81
N ALA A 391 45.89 -16.30 -9.71
CA ALA A 391 45.85 -17.73 -9.39
C ALA A 391 47.13 -18.21 -8.66
N VAL A 392 47.04 -19.40 -8.05
CA VAL A 392 48.04 -19.93 -7.09
C VAL A 392 49.06 -20.89 -7.74
N GLN A 393 50.28 -20.90 -7.17
CA GLN A 393 51.38 -21.89 -7.36
C GLN A 393 52.16 -21.89 -8.70
N PRO A 394 53.37 -22.50 -8.77
CA PRO A 394 54.31 -22.86 -7.68
C PRO A 394 55.80 -22.44 -7.94
N SER A 395 56.63 -22.46 -6.88
CA SER A 395 58.10 -22.63 -7.00
C SER A 395 58.68 -23.30 -5.75
N THR A 396 59.76 -24.08 -5.89
CA THR A 396 60.29 -24.97 -4.84
C THR A 396 61.77 -24.76 -4.48
N ASN A 397 62.15 -25.27 -3.31
CA ASN A 397 63.51 -25.66 -2.88
C ASN A 397 64.60 -24.60 -2.60
N SER A 398 64.82 -24.32 -1.30
CA SER A 398 65.95 -24.89 -0.51
C SER A 398 66.95 -23.94 0.19
N SER A 399 67.18 -24.21 1.49
CA SER A 399 68.45 -24.09 2.28
C SER A 399 69.03 -22.67 2.54
N ALA A 400 69.72 -22.35 3.65
CA ALA A 400 70.17 -23.11 4.84
C ALA A 400 70.55 -22.16 6.03
N ALA A 401 70.82 -22.74 7.22
CA ALA A 401 71.27 -22.10 8.49
C ALA A 401 70.27 -21.09 9.12
N GLY A 402 70.24 -20.78 10.42
CA GLY A 402 71.02 -21.05 11.64
C GLY A 402 70.69 -19.90 12.63
N GLN A 403 70.67 -19.97 13.97
CA GLN A 403 71.26 -20.89 14.97
C GLN A 403 70.38 -20.91 16.26
N GLU A 404 70.86 -21.64 17.27
CA GLU A 404 70.66 -21.56 18.75
C GLU A 404 70.12 -20.21 19.30
N THR A 405 69.43 -20.07 20.46
CA THR A 405 69.18 -20.91 21.68
C THR A 405 67.93 -20.31 22.41
N ASP A 406 67.32 -20.79 23.52
CA ASP A 406 67.56 -21.90 24.48
C ASP A 406 66.22 -22.37 25.14
N ALA A 407 66.31 -23.21 26.18
CA ALA A 407 65.24 -23.70 27.07
C ALA A 407 65.28 -22.96 28.45
N PRO A 408 64.65 -23.39 29.59
CA PRO A 408 63.86 -24.61 29.85
C PRO A 408 62.61 -24.51 30.77
N SER A 409 61.86 -25.62 30.87
CA SER A 409 61.17 -26.18 32.07
C SER A 409 60.10 -25.36 32.83
N ALA A 410 58.97 -25.92 33.32
CA ALA A 410 58.39 -27.28 33.36
C ALA A 410 56.86 -27.15 33.69
N THR A 411 56.01 -28.10 34.13
CA THR A 411 56.18 -29.46 34.71
C THR A 411 55.03 -30.43 34.35
N GLN A 412 54.18 -30.85 35.29
CA GLN A 412 53.27 -32.02 35.20
C GLN A 412 52.11 -31.92 36.23
N GLY A 413 51.05 -32.75 36.09
CA GLY A 413 50.05 -32.97 37.17
C GLY A 413 48.62 -33.36 36.76
N THR A 414 48.40 -34.28 35.81
CA THR A 414 47.88 -35.66 36.03
C THR A 414 46.44 -35.89 36.58
N GLN A 415 45.58 -36.42 35.69
CA GLN A 415 44.56 -37.49 35.86
C GLN A 415 43.36 -37.36 36.85
N GLY A 416 42.18 -37.83 36.40
CA GLY A 416 41.06 -38.21 37.27
C GLY A 416 39.71 -38.52 36.57
N THR A 417 39.42 -39.80 36.30
CA THR A 417 38.06 -40.33 35.97
C THR A 417 37.79 -41.57 36.82
N PRO A 418 36.55 -41.80 37.30
CA PRO A 418 35.69 -42.80 36.64
C PRO A 418 34.16 -42.56 36.72
N VAL A 419 33.38 -43.42 36.04
CA VAL A 419 31.90 -43.58 36.12
C VAL A 419 31.55 -44.74 37.08
N PRO A 420 30.30 -44.91 37.60
CA PRO A 420 29.36 -45.87 36.95
C PRO A 420 27.82 -45.70 37.18
N ALA A 421 27.01 -45.94 36.12
CA ALA A 421 25.78 -46.78 36.06
C ALA A 421 24.54 -46.48 36.99
N THR A 422 23.29 -46.99 36.81
CA THR A 422 22.63 -47.90 35.82
C THR A 422 21.08 -47.77 35.81
N SER A 423 20.41 -48.14 34.69
CA SER A 423 19.02 -48.71 34.55
C SER A 423 17.75 -47.92 34.98
N GLY A 424 16.57 -48.05 34.33
CA GLY A 424 16.22 -48.73 33.07
C GLY A 424 14.69 -49.02 32.86
N SER A 425 14.30 -49.48 31.66
CA SER A 425 12.98 -50.06 31.25
C SER A 425 11.72 -49.14 31.16
N SER A 426 10.71 -49.37 30.29
CA SER A 426 10.56 -50.25 29.10
C SER A 426 9.23 -50.04 28.31
N SER A 427 9.20 -50.40 27.00
CA SER A 427 8.04 -50.92 26.18
C SER A 427 6.76 -50.06 25.95
N SER A 428 5.97 -50.17 24.85
CA SER A 428 6.09 -50.79 23.50
C SER A 428 4.85 -50.47 22.60
N GLN A 429 4.99 -50.61 21.25
CA GLN A 429 4.04 -51.02 20.16
C GLN A 429 2.48 -51.05 20.37
N GLY A 430 1.59 -50.89 19.36
CA GLY A 430 1.72 -50.53 17.93
C GLY A 430 0.63 -51.10 16.97
N SER A 431 0.02 -50.22 16.13
CA SER A 431 -0.63 -50.46 14.80
C SER A 431 -1.99 -51.20 14.59
N SER A 432 -2.70 -50.77 13.50
CA SER A 432 -3.70 -51.49 12.66
C SER A 432 -5.17 -51.65 13.16
N ALA A 433 -6.23 -51.71 12.31
CA ALA A 433 -6.37 -51.60 10.83
C ALA A 433 -7.81 -51.29 10.31
N THR A 434 -7.88 -50.70 9.10
CA THR A 434 -8.83 -50.87 7.94
C THR A 434 -10.37 -51.06 8.12
N ALA A 435 -11.20 -50.23 7.44
CA ALA A 435 -12.23 -50.65 6.43
C ALA A 435 -13.16 -49.51 5.93
N ALA A 436 -13.72 -49.67 4.71
CA ALA A 436 -14.87 -48.95 4.14
C ALA A 436 -15.82 -49.97 3.46
N PRO A 437 -17.10 -49.65 3.17
CA PRO A 437 -17.45 -49.18 1.82
C PRO A 437 -18.71 -48.26 1.71
N SER A 438 -19.02 -47.83 0.48
CA SER A 438 -20.30 -47.24 0.01
C SER A 438 -21.29 -48.37 -0.44
N PRO A 439 -22.56 -48.17 -0.93
CA PRO A 439 -22.98 -47.13 -1.91
C PRO A 439 -24.48 -46.65 -1.90
N ASN A 440 -24.83 -45.91 -2.97
CA ASN A 440 -26.14 -45.77 -3.66
C ASN A 440 -27.16 -44.64 -3.33
N SER A 441 -27.62 -44.04 -4.44
CA SER A 441 -28.82 -43.18 -4.69
C SER A 441 -30.02 -44.08 -5.14
N PRO A 442 -31.27 -43.63 -5.46
CA PRO A 442 -31.61 -42.35 -6.13
C PRO A 442 -33.02 -41.73 -5.87
N GLU A 443 -33.40 -40.83 -6.79
CA GLU A 443 -34.75 -40.47 -7.29
C GLU A 443 -35.49 -39.18 -6.84
N THR A 444 -35.90 -38.46 -7.88
CA THR A 444 -36.86 -37.33 -8.05
C THR A 444 -38.29 -37.89 -8.30
N PRO A 445 -39.43 -37.14 -8.43
CA PRO A 445 -39.54 -35.84 -9.14
C PRO A 445 -40.72 -34.88 -8.78
N GLU A 446 -40.98 -33.96 -9.72
CA GLU A 446 -42.25 -33.32 -10.10
C GLU A 446 -42.68 -31.93 -9.56
N ALA A 447 -43.38 -31.22 -10.47
CA ALA A 447 -44.01 -29.91 -10.34
C ALA A 447 -45.39 -29.97 -11.03
N PRO A 448 -46.28 -28.95 -10.88
CA PRO A 448 -46.66 -28.16 -12.06
C PRO A 448 -46.93 -26.65 -11.75
N THR A 449 -46.64 -25.67 -12.63
CA THR A 449 -47.46 -25.07 -13.74
C THR A 449 -48.88 -24.56 -13.36
N THR A 450 -49.55 -23.56 -14.00
CA THR A 450 -49.49 -22.97 -15.37
C THR A 450 -50.26 -21.61 -15.49
N LYS A 451 -49.92 -20.77 -16.50
CA LYS A 451 -50.79 -19.86 -17.36
C LYS A 451 -51.67 -18.74 -16.75
N SER A 452 -51.99 -17.56 -17.35
CA SER A 452 -51.87 -16.89 -18.69
C SER A 452 -52.96 -17.16 -19.76
N SER A 453 -53.59 -16.20 -20.48
CA SER A 453 -53.75 -14.70 -20.39
C SER A 453 -54.77 -14.16 -21.45
N GLY A 454 -55.16 -12.87 -21.43
CA GLY A 454 -56.00 -12.16 -22.45
C GLY A 454 -56.91 -11.06 -21.86
N SER A 455 -57.60 -10.16 -22.60
CA SER A 455 -57.60 -9.80 -24.05
C SER A 455 -58.48 -8.54 -24.34
N SER A 456 -58.33 -7.94 -25.54
CA SER A 456 -59.35 -7.21 -26.36
C SER A 456 -59.42 -5.66 -26.37
N ALA A 457 -59.76 -5.10 -27.55
CA ALA A 457 -59.94 -3.67 -27.89
C ALA A 457 -61.34 -3.40 -28.51
N PRO A 458 -61.71 -2.17 -28.94
CA PRO A 458 -61.75 -1.89 -30.41
C PRO A 458 -61.66 -0.42 -30.91
N ALA A 459 -61.32 -0.25 -32.22
CA ALA A 459 -61.75 0.82 -33.19
C ALA A 459 -61.45 2.34 -32.92
N SER A 460 -61.26 3.24 -33.91
CA SER A 460 -61.19 3.17 -35.40
C SER A 460 -60.47 4.39 -36.05
N THR A 461 -60.23 4.30 -37.37
CA THR A 461 -59.49 5.17 -38.35
C THR A 461 -60.22 6.48 -38.80
N PRO A 462 -59.69 7.39 -39.69
CA PRO A 462 -58.66 7.22 -40.76
C PRO A 462 -57.60 8.33 -41.01
N SER A 463 -56.69 8.07 -41.97
CA SER A 463 -55.62 8.94 -42.53
C SER A 463 -56.10 9.93 -43.61
N PRO A 464 -55.25 10.87 -44.07
CA PRO A 464 -54.40 10.65 -45.29
C PRO A 464 -53.01 11.38 -45.23
N GLU A 465 -52.07 11.41 -46.19
CA GLU A 465 -51.55 10.51 -47.27
C GLU A 465 -50.16 11.07 -47.75
N SER A 466 -49.43 10.40 -48.66
CA SER A 466 -48.10 10.81 -49.19
C SER A 466 -48.00 10.80 -50.72
N PRO A 467 -47.20 11.72 -51.32
CA PRO A 467 -46.32 11.37 -52.47
C PRO A 467 -44.97 12.15 -52.42
N SER A 468 -43.86 11.88 -53.12
CA SER A 468 -43.29 10.84 -54.00
C SER A 468 -42.02 11.46 -54.63
N SER A 469 -40.93 10.72 -54.85
CA SER A 469 -39.71 11.24 -55.53
C SER A 469 -39.75 11.13 -57.06
N PRO A 470 -38.87 11.84 -57.79
CA PRO A 470 -38.19 11.24 -58.95
C PRO A 470 -36.65 11.48 -58.97
N SER A 471 -35.96 10.92 -59.97
CA SER A 471 -34.50 10.74 -60.03
C SER A 471 -33.84 11.13 -61.36
N THR A 472 -32.55 11.52 -61.31
CA THR A 472 -31.60 11.73 -62.43
C THR A 472 -30.25 12.19 -61.79
N GLU A 473 -29.04 11.99 -62.33
CA GLU A 473 -28.52 11.13 -63.42
C GLU A 473 -27.01 10.86 -63.17
N ALA A 474 -26.29 10.15 -64.05
CA ALA A 474 -24.84 9.91 -63.98
C ALA A 474 -24.18 9.88 -65.37
N PRO A 475 -22.84 10.01 -65.46
CA PRO A 475 -22.11 9.30 -66.51
C PRO A 475 -20.80 8.61 -66.04
N THR A 476 -20.36 7.60 -66.79
CA THR A 476 -19.20 6.72 -66.49
C THR A 476 -18.29 6.56 -67.71
N ILE A 477 -16.97 6.72 -67.54
CA ILE A 477 -15.89 6.27 -68.45
C ILE A 477 -14.68 5.94 -67.53
N THR A 478 -14.25 4.70 -67.24
CA THR A 478 -13.77 3.58 -68.09
C THR A 478 -12.32 3.76 -68.58
N GLU A 479 -11.35 3.04 -68.00
CA GLU A 479 -10.50 2.06 -68.72
C GLU A 479 -9.53 1.27 -67.79
N THR A 480 -9.15 0.07 -68.22
CA THR A 480 -8.05 -0.78 -67.68
C THR A 480 -7.75 -1.86 -68.74
N PRO A 481 -6.48 -2.13 -69.09
CA PRO A 481 -5.75 -3.30 -68.54
C PRO A 481 -4.25 -2.96 -68.32
N SER A 482 -3.26 -3.84 -68.04
CA SER A 482 -3.17 -5.31 -68.18
C SER A 482 -2.05 -5.95 -67.32
N THR A 483 -2.32 -7.16 -66.79
CA THR A 483 -1.42 -8.34 -66.65
C THR A 483 0.04 -8.20 -66.14
N GLY A 484 0.40 -9.01 -65.12
CA GLY A 484 1.79 -9.40 -64.86
C GLY A 484 1.98 -10.25 -63.58
N THR A 485 2.31 -11.54 -63.72
CA THR A 485 2.52 -12.46 -62.57
C THR A 485 3.93 -13.03 -62.59
N SER A 486 4.73 -12.85 -61.53
CA SER A 486 5.59 -13.91 -60.95
C SER A 486 6.44 -13.47 -59.75
N SER A 487 6.72 -14.46 -58.91
CA SER A 487 7.54 -14.55 -57.70
C SER A 487 8.95 -13.95 -57.73
N ALA A 488 9.41 -13.45 -56.57
CA ALA A 488 10.69 -13.78 -55.89
C ALA A 488 11.14 -12.64 -54.93
N SER A 489 12.03 -12.98 -53.99
CA SER A 489 12.60 -12.11 -52.96
C SER A 489 13.80 -11.29 -53.44
N ASP A 490 13.97 -10.06 -52.93
CA ASP A 490 14.96 -9.78 -51.87
C ASP A 490 14.66 -8.42 -51.18
N SER A 491 15.51 -8.01 -50.24
CA SER A 491 15.33 -6.94 -49.27
C SER A 491 15.54 -5.51 -49.78
N SER A 492 14.72 -4.58 -49.28
CA SER A 492 15.10 -3.23 -48.84
C SER A 492 13.91 -2.53 -48.16
N GLY A 493 14.17 -1.69 -47.15
CA GLY A 493 13.16 -0.79 -46.58
C GLY A 493 12.85 0.39 -47.51
N PRO A 494 11.78 1.16 -47.22
CA PRO A 494 12.04 2.28 -46.31
C PRO A 494 10.94 2.58 -45.26
N GLU A 495 11.42 3.18 -44.17
CA GLU A 495 10.82 4.23 -43.33
C GLU A 495 9.44 4.07 -42.65
N GLN A 496 9.42 4.51 -41.39
CA GLN A 496 8.26 4.51 -40.50
C GLN A 496 7.24 5.59 -40.86
N SER A 497 5.96 5.23 -40.81
CA SER A 497 4.90 6.13 -40.35
C SER A 497 4.41 5.69 -38.97
N SER A 498 5.33 5.63 -38.00
CA SER A 498 4.99 5.38 -36.59
C SER A 498 4.29 6.62 -36.03
N ALA A 499 2.99 6.51 -35.77
CA ALA A 499 2.21 7.57 -35.13
C ALA A 499 2.81 7.97 -33.76
N PRO A 500 2.66 9.23 -33.34
CA PRO A 500 3.14 9.67 -32.03
C PRO A 500 2.42 8.92 -30.90
N THR A 501 3.16 8.57 -29.86
CA THR A 501 2.60 8.00 -28.62
C THR A 501 1.58 8.98 -28.04
N PRO A 502 0.34 8.56 -27.72
CA PRO A 502 -0.68 9.48 -27.27
C PRO A 502 -0.36 10.01 -25.86
N SER A 503 -0.14 11.32 -25.76
CA SER A 503 -0.42 12.05 -24.52
C SER A 503 -1.89 11.85 -24.14
N SER A 504 -2.19 11.54 -22.88
CA SER A 504 -3.48 10.99 -22.42
C SER A 504 -4.64 12.00 -22.41
N SER A 505 -5.06 12.43 -23.60
CA SER A 505 -6.25 13.24 -23.86
C SER A 505 -7.38 12.43 -24.51
N SER A 506 -7.37 11.11 -24.32
CA SER A 506 -8.31 10.15 -24.90
C SER A 506 -8.74 9.14 -23.85
N VAL A 507 -10.00 8.70 -23.92
CA VAL A 507 -10.51 7.58 -23.12
C VAL A 507 -9.67 6.33 -23.38
N ILE A 508 -9.38 5.57 -22.32
CA ILE A 508 -8.61 4.32 -22.39
C ILE A 508 -9.53 3.14 -22.10
N GLY A 509 -9.43 2.08 -22.93
CA GLY A 509 -10.32 0.93 -22.84
C GLY A 509 -11.69 1.18 -23.49
N SER A 510 -12.71 0.45 -23.06
CA SER A 510 -14.09 0.59 -23.53
C SER A 510 -15.06 0.02 -22.47
N PRO A 511 -16.29 0.55 -22.35
CA PRO A 511 -17.30 0.06 -21.42
C PRO A 511 -17.73 -1.39 -21.73
N THR A 512 -18.21 -2.12 -20.72
CA THR A 512 -18.59 -3.54 -20.83
C THR A 512 -19.79 -3.88 -19.95
N GLY A 513 -20.87 -4.39 -20.56
CA GLY A 513 -22.09 -4.77 -19.87
C GLY A 513 -23.27 -3.96 -20.37
N PHE A 514 -24.00 -3.30 -19.47
CA PHE A 514 -25.17 -2.49 -19.81
C PHE A 514 -24.82 -1.24 -20.63
N GLU A 515 -23.67 -0.63 -20.35
CA GLU A 515 -23.21 0.67 -20.85
C GLU A 515 -22.23 0.56 -22.02
N SER A 516 -22.07 -0.62 -22.63
CA SER A 516 -21.06 -0.96 -23.63
C SER A 516 -21.12 -0.19 -24.96
N GLY A 517 -22.10 0.72 -25.12
CA GLY A 517 -22.19 1.66 -26.25
C GLY A 517 -21.70 3.08 -25.94
N THR A 518 -21.27 3.37 -24.71
CA THR A 518 -20.93 4.74 -24.27
C THR A 518 -19.68 5.28 -25.00
N THR A 519 -19.77 6.52 -25.49
CA THR A 519 -18.70 7.23 -26.21
C THR A 519 -18.27 8.55 -25.54
N GLY A 520 -19.06 9.08 -24.60
CA GLY A 520 -18.80 10.35 -23.93
C GLY A 520 -18.79 11.52 -24.93
N GLY A 521 -17.78 12.38 -24.85
CA GLY A 521 -17.54 13.42 -25.85
C GLY A 521 -17.06 12.92 -27.23
N GLY A 522 -16.89 11.61 -27.39
CA GLY A 522 -16.40 10.98 -28.63
C GLY A 522 -15.05 11.54 -29.07
N ASN A 523 -14.97 11.96 -30.33
CA ASN A 523 -13.76 12.51 -30.95
C ASN A 523 -13.72 14.06 -30.92
N ALA A 524 -14.41 14.70 -29.97
CA ALA A 524 -14.32 16.15 -29.80
C ALA A 524 -12.90 16.59 -29.40
N GLU A 525 -12.48 17.77 -29.83
CA GLU A 525 -11.13 18.30 -29.51
C GLU A 525 -10.98 18.48 -27.98
N PRO A 526 -9.92 17.92 -27.36
CA PRO A 526 -9.75 17.99 -25.91
C PRO A 526 -9.60 19.41 -25.39
N VAL A 527 -10.44 19.77 -24.41
CA VAL A 527 -10.37 21.03 -23.67
C VAL A 527 -9.68 20.82 -22.31
N TYR A 528 -8.84 21.78 -21.95
CA TYR A 528 -8.00 21.76 -20.76
C TYR A 528 -8.40 22.94 -19.86
N PRO A 529 -9.41 22.80 -18.98
CA PRO A 529 -9.79 23.89 -18.07
C PRO A 529 -8.62 24.27 -17.17
N THR A 530 -8.48 25.55 -16.88
CA THR A 530 -7.48 26.10 -15.95
C THR A 530 -8.11 26.71 -14.70
N THR A 531 -9.41 27.00 -14.75
CA THR A 531 -10.21 27.58 -13.67
C THR A 531 -11.49 26.78 -13.42
N ILE A 532 -12.01 26.86 -12.19
CA ILE A 532 -13.31 26.26 -11.79
C ILE A 532 -14.41 26.61 -12.81
N LYS A 533 -14.49 27.88 -13.21
CA LYS A 533 -15.53 28.38 -14.11
C LYS A 533 -15.46 27.77 -15.52
N GLU A 534 -14.26 27.49 -16.02
CA GLU A 534 -14.08 26.78 -17.30
C GLU A 534 -14.55 25.32 -17.17
N LEU A 535 -14.18 24.64 -16.07
CA LEU A 535 -14.62 23.27 -15.79
C LEU A 535 -16.16 23.19 -15.66
N GLU A 536 -16.77 24.08 -14.89
CA GLU A 536 -18.24 24.21 -14.77
C GLU A 536 -18.91 24.47 -16.13
N THR A 537 -18.32 25.33 -16.97
CA THR A 537 -18.83 25.61 -18.31
C THR A 537 -18.76 24.39 -19.21
N TYR A 538 -17.59 23.73 -19.31
CA TYR A 538 -17.41 22.58 -20.18
C TYR A 538 -18.22 21.35 -19.73
N LEU A 539 -18.46 21.16 -18.43
CA LEU A 539 -19.31 20.06 -17.95
C LEU A 539 -20.80 20.27 -18.24
N SER A 540 -21.26 21.53 -18.28
CA SER A 540 -22.69 21.87 -18.36
C SER A 540 -23.16 22.39 -19.72
N ASP A 541 -22.26 22.70 -20.66
CA ASP A 541 -22.63 23.16 -22.00
C ASP A 541 -23.20 22.04 -22.90
N LYS A 542 -23.80 22.42 -24.03
CA LYS A 542 -24.50 21.47 -24.92
C LYS A 542 -23.60 20.82 -25.98
N GLU A 543 -22.32 21.16 -26.02
CA GLU A 543 -21.40 20.65 -27.03
C GLU A 543 -20.82 19.30 -26.58
N PRO A 544 -20.53 18.34 -27.47
CA PRO A 544 -19.71 17.19 -27.10
C PRO A 544 -18.33 17.65 -26.61
N ARG A 545 -17.89 17.21 -25.42
CA ARG A 545 -16.60 17.63 -24.82
C ARG A 545 -15.75 16.45 -24.36
N VAL A 546 -14.45 16.50 -24.67
CA VAL A 546 -13.42 15.74 -23.96
C VAL A 546 -12.68 16.72 -23.05
N ILE A 547 -12.83 16.57 -21.73
CA ILE A 547 -12.37 17.50 -20.69
C ILE A 547 -11.25 16.83 -19.91
N VAL A 548 -10.02 17.37 -20.01
CA VAL A 548 -8.83 16.73 -19.45
C VAL A 548 -8.30 17.53 -18.26
N LEU A 549 -8.41 16.97 -17.06
CA LEU A 549 -7.93 17.58 -15.82
C LEU A 549 -6.42 17.31 -15.64
N LYS A 550 -5.61 18.37 -15.79
CA LYS A 550 -4.15 18.32 -15.57
C LYS A 550 -3.70 18.86 -14.20
N GLN A 551 -4.65 19.18 -13.33
CA GLN A 551 -4.43 19.81 -12.02
C GLN A 551 -5.59 19.48 -11.07
N GLU A 552 -5.37 19.72 -9.78
CA GLU A 552 -6.45 19.78 -8.79
C GLU A 552 -7.33 21.02 -9.01
N PHE A 553 -8.64 20.82 -8.91
CA PHE A 553 -9.63 21.89 -8.77
C PHE A 553 -10.11 21.88 -7.33
N ASN A 554 -9.61 22.84 -6.54
CA ASN A 554 -9.99 23.01 -5.14
C ASN A 554 -11.15 23.99 -5.03
N PHE A 555 -12.31 23.48 -4.60
CA PHE A 555 -13.55 24.19 -4.36
C PHE A 555 -13.75 24.59 -2.89
N ILE A 556 -12.83 24.23 -1.99
CA ILE A 556 -12.92 24.60 -0.58
C ILE A 556 -12.91 26.13 -0.46
N ASP A 557 -13.82 26.66 0.35
CA ASP A 557 -14.17 28.08 0.52
C ASP A 557 -14.62 28.81 -0.77
N SER A 558 -14.74 28.16 -1.93
CA SER A 558 -15.05 28.84 -3.20
C SER A 558 -16.46 29.43 -3.24
N GLU A 559 -17.39 28.86 -2.49
CA GLU A 559 -18.73 29.41 -2.23
C GLU A 559 -18.88 29.95 -0.79
N GLY A 560 -17.83 29.78 0.03
CA GLY A 560 -17.81 30.04 1.47
C GLY A 560 -18.64 29.04 2.28
N SER A 561 -18.61 29.21 3.60
CA SER A 561 -19.35 28.37 4.55
C SER A 561 -20.74 28.90 4.89
N THR A 562 -21.53 28.06 5.56
CA THR A 562 -22.80 28.42 6.25
C THR A 562 -22.86 27.71 7.61
N THR A 563 -23.71 28.22 8.51
CA THR A 563 -23.97 27.63 9.83
C THR A 563 -25.47 27.48 10.01
N GLU A 564 -25.94 26.24 10.10
CA GLU A 564 -27.36 25.88 10.09
C GLU A 564 -27.65 24.81 11.16
N LYS A 565 -28.93 24.45 11.35
CA LYS A 565 -29.27 23.41 12.34
C LYS A 565 -28.87 22.03 11.87
N GLY A 566 -28.33 21.27 12.80
CA GLY A 566 -27.94 19.89 12.61
C GLY A 566 -28.24 19.06 13.83
N CYS A 567 -27.99 17.77 13.70
CA CYS A 567 -28.21 16.78 14.73
C CYS A 567 -26.91 16.04 15.04
N HIS A 568 -26.53 16.09 16.31
CA HIS A 568 -25.68 15.06 16.89
C HIS A 568 -26.55 13.81 17.08
N SER A 569 -26.72 13.10 15.98
CA SER A 569 -27.68 12.01 15.80
C SER A 569 -27.44 10.86 16.76
N LYS A 570 -28.45 10.05 17.06
CA LYS A 570 -28.31 8.97 18.04
C LYS A 570 -27.19 7.99 17.66
N ASN A 571 -27.03 7.70 16.37
CA ASN A 571 -25.92 6.88 15.88
C ASN A 571 -24.53 7.50 16.14
N ASN A 572 -24.40 8.84 16.20
CA ASN A 572 -23.16 9.51 16.58
C ASN A 572 -22.95 9.49 18.10
N ILE A 573 -24.00 9.74 18.88
CA ILE A 573 -23.97 9.58 20.35
C ILE A 573 -23.52 8.16 20.72
N ASP A 574 -24.14 7.14 20.12
CA ASP A 574 -23.79 5.73 20.30
C ASP A 574 -22.43 5.37 19.66
N CYS A 575 -21.82 6.24 18.84
CA CYS A 575 -20.44 6.10 18.36
C CYS A 575 -19.44 6.65 19.40
N ILE A 576 -19.57 7.93 19.78
CA ILE A 576 -18.70 8.59 20.76
C ILE A 576 -18.77 7.89 22.13
N ALA A 577 -19.93 7.35 22.51
CA ALA A 577 -20.08 6.55 23.73
C ALA A 577 -19.19 5.29 23.78
N LYS A 578 -18.75 4.76 22.63
CA LYS A 578 -17.82 3.61 22.57
C LYS A 578 -16.39 3.99 22.93
N LYS A 579 -16.02 5.28 22.87
CA LYS A 579 -14.69 5.82 23.22
C LYS A 579 -13.51 5.09 22.55
N ASN A 580 -13.70 4.64 21.32
CA ASN A 580 -12.81 3.72 20.61
C ASN A 580 -11.89 4.42 19.60
N GLY A 581 -11.43 5.64 19.89
CA GLY A 581 -10.57 6.45 19.00
C GLY A 581 -11.28 7.14 17.82
N PHE A 582 -12.51 6.75 17.49
CA PHE A 582 -13.25 7.29 16.34
C PHE A 582 -14.28 8.35 16.74
N GLN A 583 -14.34 9.42 15.95
CA GLN A 583 -15.47 10.37 15.92
C GLN A 583 -16.53 9.84 14.94
N GLY A 584 -17.82 10.04 15.24
CA GLY A 584 -18.89 9.81 14.27
C GLY A 584 -19.28 11.10 13.55
N GLN A 585 -20.05 10.96 12.47
CA GLN A 585 -20.55 12.10 11.69
C GLN A 585 -21.81 12.70 12.32
N ASP A 586 -21.89 14.01 12.36
CA ASP A 586 -23.14 14.73 12.62
C ASP A 586 -24.01 14.73 11.36
N THR A 587 -25.23 15.25 11.44
CA THR A 587 -26.19 15.28 10.32
C THR A 587 -26.71 16.71 10.14
N ILE A 588 -26.69 17.26 8.93
CA ILE A 588 -27.40 18.53 8.65
C ILE A 588 -28.91 18.23 8.75
N GLU A 589 -29.67 19.03 9.51
CA GLU A 589 -31.11 18.81 9.69
C GLU A 589 -31.87 19.22 8.42
N THR A 590 -32.88 18.45 8.02
CA THR A 590 -33.63 18.68 6.78
C THR A 590 -35.13 18.71 7.05
N ASP A 591 -35.89 19.37 6.16
CA ASP A 591 -37.36 19.49 6.28
C ASP A 591 -38.10 18.16 6.45
N PHE A 592 -37.50 17.06 5.98
CA PHE A 592 -38.07 15.71 6.02
C PHE A 592 -37.42 14.77 7.07
N SER A 593 -36.33 15.17 7.74
CA SER A 593 -35.74 14.39 8.83
C SER A 593 -35.36 15.27 10.02
N LYS A 594 -36.14 15.14 11.10
CA LYS A 594 -35.89 15.79 12.38
C LYS A 594 -34.80 15.08 13.16
N CYS A 595 -34.09 15.82 14.01
CA CYS A 595 -33.05 15.28 14.88
C CYS A 595 -33.58 14.18 15.83
N ASP A 596 -32.90 13.03 15.84
CA ASP A 596 -33.20 11.87 16.71
C ASP A 596 -32.33 11.83 17.99
N GLY A 597 -31.34 12.73 18.09
CA GLY A 597 -30.39 12.87 19.18
C GLY A 597 -30.39 14.27 19.77
N THR A 598 -29.24 14.95 19.75
CA THR A 598 -29.09 16.33 20.28
C THR A 598 -28.99 17.34 19.14
N ALA A 599 -29.91 18.31 19.10
CA ALA A 599 -29.85 19.40 18.12
C ALA A 599 -28.68 20.34 18.42
N ILE A 600 -27.93 20.69 17.37
CA ILE A 600 -26.70 21.50 17.40
C ILE A 600 -26.71 22.52 16.25
N ASP A 601 -25.74 23.44 16.25
CA ASP A 601 -25.40 24.24 15.08
C ASP A 601 -24.22 23.57 14.35
N VAL A 602 -24.40 23.25 13.08
CA VAL A 602 -23.36 22.64 12.21
C VAL A 602 -22.84 23.68 11.24
N THR A 603 -21.52 23.71 11.03
CA THR A 603 -20.88 24.59 10.05
C THR A 603 -20.20 23.76 8.97
N TYR A 604 -20.41 24.15 7.71
CA TYR A 604 -19.96 23.40 6.54
C TYR A 604 -19.68 24.29 5.34
N ASP A 605 -18.88 23.77 4.41
CA ASP A 605 -18.62 24.38 3.11
C ASP A 605 -19.82 24.17 2.18
N LYS A 606 -20.35 25.24 1.56
CA LYS A 606 -21.50 25.13 0.65
C LYS A 606 -21.13 24.49 -0.69
N ALA A 607 -19.88 24.56 -1.14
CA ALA A 607 -19.45 24.03 -2.43
C ALA A 607 -19.63 22.50 -2.53
N ALA A 608 -19.54 21.78 -1.41
CA ALA A 608 -19.80 20.34 -1.36
C ALA A 608 -21.30 19.98 -1.51
N ILE A 609 -22.20 20.94 -1.29
CA ILE A 609 -23.67 20.79 -1.44
C ILE A 609 -24.13 21.09 -2.88
N THR A 610 -23.32 21.81 -3.66
CA THR A 610 -23.67 22.37 -4.99
C THR A 610 -22.89 21.66 -6.13
N PRO A 611 -23.19 20.39 -6.45
CA PRO A 611 -22.38 19.57 -7.35
C PRO A 611 -22.30 20.10 -8.78
N LEU A 612 -21.16 19.84 -9.43
CA LEU A 612 -20.91 20.17 -10.83
C LEU A 612 -21.93 19.44 -11.73
N SER A 613 -22.77 20.20 -12.43
CA SER A 613 -23.80 19.64 -13.30
C SER A 613 -23.18 19.13 -14.60
N VAL A 614 -23.20 17.82 -14.83
CA VAL A 614 -22.69 17.19 -16.07
C VAL A 614 -23.86 16.91 -17.02
N SER A 615 -23.82 17.51 -18.21
CA SER A 615 -24.81 17.31 -19.27
C SER A 615 -24.48 16.08 -20.13
N SER A 616 -25.19 15.90 -21.25
CA SER A 616 -24.92 14.81 -22.21
C SER A 616 -23.60 15.01 -22.97
N ASP A 617 -23.09 13.91 -23.52
CA ASP A 617 -21.97 13.87 -24.47
C ASP A 617 -20.67 14.45 -23.87
N LYS A 618 -20.33 13.98 -22.66
CA LYS A 618 -19.17 14.46 -21.90
C LYS A 618 -18.21 13.32 -21.58
N THR A 619 -16.94 13.55 -21.83
CA THR A 619 -15.83 12.78 -21.26
C THR A 619 -15.10 13.69 -20.27
N LEU A 620 -14.98 13.27 -19.01
CA LEU A 620 -14.15 13.90 -18.00
C LEU A 620 -13.02 12.92 -17.63
N ILE A 621 -11.76 13.29 -17.88
CA ILE A 621 -10.61 12.42 -17.67
C ILE A 621 -9.46 13.13 -16.94
N GLY A 622 -8.80 12.44 -15.99
CA GLY A 622 -7.59 12.96 -15.32
C GLY A 622 -6.28 12.55 -16.01
N GLU A 623 -5.32 13.48 -16.08
CA GLU A 623 -3.96 13.19 -16.57
C GLU A 623 -3.11 12.56 -15.45
N GLY A 624 -2.88 11.25 -15.52
CA GLY A 624 -2.15 10.51 -14.48
C GLY A 624 -2.85 10.64 -13.13
N THR A 625 -2.12 11.02 -12.08
CA THR A 625 -2.69 11.25 -10.74
C THR A 625 -3.19 12.69 -10.49
N LYS A 626 -3.12 13.58 -11.48
CA LYS A 626 -3.36 15.02 -11.29
C LYS A 626 -4.83 15.43 -11.28
N GLY A 627 -5.73 14.61 -11.82
CA GLY A 627 -7.15 14.95 -11.98
C GLY A 627 -7.92 14.85 -10.67
N VAL A 628 -7.92 15.91 -9.86
CA VAL A 628 -8.55 15.92 -8.53
C VAL A 628 -9.66 16.96 -8.46
N LEU A 629 -10.83 16.58 -7.92
CA LEU A 629 -11.90 17.47 -7.50
C LEU A 629 -11.95 17.47 -5.97
N ASN A 630 -11.47 18.56 -5.36
CA ASN A 630 -11.35 18.71 -3.92
C ASN A 630 -12.44 19.66 -3.41
N GLY A 631 -13.30 19.22 -2.49
CA GLY A 631 -14.39 20.02 -1.91
C GLY A 631 -15.72 20.06 -2.67
N LYS A 632 -15.83 19.54 -3.90
CA LYS A 632 -17.10 19.48 -4.67
C LYS A 632 -17.22 18.19 -5.49
N GLY A 633 -18.44 17.65 -5.57
CA GLY A 633 -18.79 16.46 -6.37
C GLY A 633 -19.40 16.77 -7.74
N VAL A 634 -19.83 15.74 -8.46
CA VAL A 634 -20.49 15.82 -9.77
C VAL A 634 -21.93 15.30 -9.72
N LEU A 635 -22.81 15.85 -10.56
CA LEU A 635 -24.19 15.40 -10.73
C LEU A 635 -24.48 15.22 -12.23
N ILE A 636 -24.51 13.96 -12.67
CA ILE A 636 -24.77 13.57 -14.06
C ILE A 636 -26.27 13.65 -14.33
N LYS A 637 -26.64 14.53 -15.27
CA LYS A 637 -28.03 14.80 -15.70
C LYS A 637 -28.30 14.46 -17.16
N GLY A 638 -27.25 14.29 -17.96
CA GLY A 638 -27.35 13.86 -19.35
C GLY A 638 -26.90 12.42 -19.56
N SER A 639 -27.07 11.95 -20.80
CA SER A 639 -26.70 10.61 -21.24
C SER A 639 -25.40 10.63 -22.05
N ASN A 640 -24.80 9.46 -22.30
CA ASN A 640 -23.54 9.33 -23.02
C ASN A 640 -22.41 10.11 -22.29
N VAL A 641 -22.08 9.68 -21.08
CA VAL A 641 -21.11 10.35 -20.19
C VAL A 641 -20.04 9.36 -19.70
N ILE A 642 -18.78 9.76 -19.81
CA ILE A 642 -17.61 9.02 -19.32
C ILE A 642 -16.92 9.86 -18.23
N ILE A 643 -16.68 9.27 -17.07
CA ILE A 643 -15.83 9.85 -16.02
C ILE A 643 -14.71 8.84 -15.71
N GLN A 644 -13.48 9.18 -16.10
CA GLN A 644 -12.34 8.27 -16.04
C GLN A 644 -11.15 8.86 -15.26
N ASN A 645 -10.48 8.06 -14.43
CA ASN A 645 -9.18 8.42 -13.83
C ASN A 645 -9.16 9.75 -13.06
N ILE A 646 -10.19 10.05 -12.25
CA ILE A 646 -10.22 11.24 -11.37
C ILE A 646 -10.41 10.87 -9.89
N HIS A 647 -9.95 11.73 -8.99
CA HIS A 647 -10.15 11.60 -7.54
C HIS A 647 -11.13 12.68 -7.03
N ILE A 648 -12.25 12.29 -6.44
CA ILE A 648 -13.21 13.22 -5.80
C ILE A 648 -13.10 13.09 -4.28
N THR A 649 -12.86 14.20 -3.56
CA THR A 649 -12.58 14.13 -2.11
C THR A 649 -12.85 15.40 -1.30
N ASN A 650 -12.94 15.24 0.03
CA ASN A 650 -13.11 16.28 1.07
C ASN A 650 -14.45 17.05 1.04
N LEU A 651 -15.54 16.38 0.67
CA LEU A 651 -16.89 16.96 0.66
C LEU A 651 -17.52 16.90 2.07
N ASN A 652 -17.16 17.83 2.97
CA ASN A 652 -17.63 17.89 4.37
C ASN A 652 -17.68 16.50 5.08
N PRO A 653 -16.55 15.77 5.23
CA PRO A 653 -16.53 14.40 5.73
C PRO A 653 -17.14 14.21 7.14
N HIS A 654 -17.24 15.27 7.94
CA HIS A 654 -17.84 15.28 9.27
C HIS A 654 -19.38 15.27 9.28
N LEU A 655 -20.05 15.45 8.13
CA LEU A 655 -21.50 15.68 8.07
C LEU A 655 -22.23 14.79 7.06
N VAL A 656 -23.18 14.00 7.55
CA VAL A 656 -24.24 13.41 6.73
C VAL A 656 -25.08 14.54 6.11
N TRP A 657 -25.37 14.41 4.81
CA TRP A 657 -25.85 15.46 3.89
C TRP A 657 -24.82 16.53 3.51
N GLY A 658 -23.60 16.50 4.05
CA GLY A 658 -22.52 17.45 3.73
C GLY A 658 -21.98 17.38 2.29
N GLY A 659 -22.33 16.35 1.53
CA GLY A 659 -22.04 16.23 0.09
C GLY A 659 -22.02 14.79 -0.41
N ASP A 660 -22.24 14.60 -1.71
CA ASP A 660 -22.10 13.33 -2.44
C ASP A 660 -21.07 13.49 -3.56
N ALA A 661 -20.25 12.47 -3.83
CA ALA A 661 -19.20 12.58 -4.83
C ALA A 661 -19.71 12.43 -6.27
N ILE A 662 -20.56 11.44 -6.54
CA ILE A 662 -21.17 11.21 -7.85
C ILE A 662 -22.67 10.97 -7.70
N GLY A 663 -23.47 11.97 -8.04
CA GLY A 663 -24.91 11.82 -8.26
C GLY A 663 -25.24 11.49 -9.70
N ILE A 664 -26.27 10.67 -9.92
CA ILE A 664 -26.92 10.46 -11.23
C ILE A 664 -28.41 10.79 -11.06
N SER A 665 -28.94 11.75 -11.82
CA SER A 665 -30.33 12.20 -11.68
C SER A 665 -30.86 12.86 -12.96
N GLY A 666 -31.96 12.33 -13.50
CA GLY A 666 -32.66 12.88 -14.66
C GLY A 666 -33.58 14.05 -14.32
N ASN A 667 -33.96 14.82 -15.34
CA ASN A 667 -34.98 15.86 -15.21
C ASN A 667 -36.35 15.29 -15.63
N GLY A 668 -37.18 14.88 -14.66
CA GLY A 668 -38.45 14.21 -14.97
C GLY A 668 -38.21 12.86 -15.64
N ASP A 669 -38.90 12.59 -16.76
CA ASP A 669 -38.84 11.28 -17.45
C ASP A 669 -37.55 11.05 -18.24
N ASP A 670 -36.70 12.07 -18.40
CA ASP A 670 -35.40 11.99 -19.07
C ASP A 670 -34.36 11.31 -18.18
N VAL A 671 -34.48 9.98 -18.04
CA VAL A 671 -33.53 9.13 -17.30
C VAL A 671 -32.17 9.08 -18.01
N PRO A 672 -31.06 9.42 -17.33
CA PRO A 672 -29.70 9.31 -17.88
C PRO A 672 -29.35 7.87 -18.25
N LYS A 673 -28.66 7.70 -19.38
CA LYS A 673 -28.26 6.41 -19.96
C LYS A 673 -26.82 6.49 -20.46
N ASP A 674 -26.20 5.34 -20.70
CA ASP A 674 -24.85 5.26 -21.29
C ASP A 674 -23.86 6.08 -20.44
N ILE A 675 -23.72 5.68 -19.17
CA ILE A 675 -22.82 6.30 -18.20
C ILE A 675 -21.75 5.29 -17.82
N TRP A 676 -20.48 5.65 -18.02
CA TRP A 676 -19.34 4.85 -17.60
C TRP A 676 -18.48 5.62 -16.60
N ILE A 677 -18.23 5.02 -15.44
CA ILE A 677 -17.40 5.55 -14.35
C ILE A 677 -16.26 4.54 -14.14
N ASP A 678 -15.02 4.96 -14.34
CA ASP A 678 -13.89 4.04 -14.50
C ASP A 678 -12.59 4.59 -13.89
N HIS A 679 -11.81 3.76 -13.20
CA HIS A 679 -10.58 4.19 -12.50
C HIS A 679 -10.77 5.44 -11.60
N VAL A 680 -11.98 5.70 -11.12
CA VAL A 680 -12.29 6.82 -10.23
C VAL A 680 -11.99 6.45 -8.78
N LYS A 681 -11.43 7.39 -8.03
CA LYS A 681 -11.21 7.28 -6.58
C LYS A 681 -12.16 8.22 -5.85
N VAL A 682 -12.79 7.75 -4.78
CA VAL A 682 -13.61 8.59 -3.89
C VAL A 682 -13.16 8.40 -2.44
N SER A 683 -12.98 9.48 -1.69
CA SER A 683 -12.63 9.42 -0.26
C SER A 683 -13.07 10.65 0.51
N SER A 684 -13.22 10.55 1.83
CA SER A 684 -13.45 11.70 2.72
C SER A 684 -14.67 12.55 2.30
N ILE A 685 -15.85 11.95 2.32
CA ILE A 685 -17.11 12.60 1.93
C ILE A 685 -18.15 12.50 3.04
N GLY A 686 -19.11 13.42 3.05
CA GLY A 686 -20.19 13.47 4.04
C GLY A 686 -21.22 12.36 3.87
N ARG A 687 -21.59 11.99 2.63
CA ARG A 687 -22.67 11.03 2.37
C ARG A 687 -22.32 9.94 1.34
N GLN A 688 -22.87 9.96 0.11
CA GLN A 688 -22.77 8.81 -0.82
C GLN A 688 -21.60 8.97 -1.80
N MET A 689 -20.83 7.90 -2.02
CA MET A 689 -19.75 7.89 -3.02
C MET A 689 -20.31 7.89 -4.44
N VAL A 690 -21.29 7.03 -4.68
CA VAL A 690 -22.12 7.02 -5.88
C VAL A 690 -23.58 6.93 -5.43
N VAL A 691 -24.46 7.71 -6.05
CA VAL A 691 -25.90 7.67 -5.81
C VAL A 691 -26.67 7.88 -7.11
N THR A 692 -27.34 6.83 -7.57
CA THR A 692 -28.54 7.02 -8.39
C THR A 692 -29.60 7.63 -7.49
N HIS A 693 -30.00 8.87 -7.78
CA HIS A 693 -31.16 9.48 -7.14
C HIS A 693 -32.45 8.84 -7.69
N PHE A 694 -33.62 9.33 -7.29
CA PHE A 694 -34.90 8.98 -7.89
C PHE A 694 -34.98 9.50 -9.35
N SER A 695 -34.28 8.83 -10.27
CA SER A 695 -34.04 9.27 -11.64
C SER A 695 -35.22 8.95 -12.56
N GLY A 696 -36.29 9.72 -12.40
CA GLY A 696 -37.44 9.76 -13.31
C GLY A 696 -38.50 8.68 -13.11
N ALA A 697 -39.69 8.92 -13.67
CA ALA A 697 -40.91 8.13 -13.38
C ALA A 697 -40.91 6.69 -13.92
N SER A 698 -39.78 6.19 -14.42
CA SER A 698 -39.62 4.80 -14.86
C SER A 698 -39.21 3.84 -13.73
N GLY A 699 -38.66 4.37 -12.62
CA GLY A 699 -38.20 3.60 -11.46
C GLY A 699 -37.03 2.65 -11.72
N LYS A 700 -36.34 2.76 -12.86
CA LYS A 700 -35.38 1.73 -13.33
C LYS A 700 -33.93 2.13 -13.16
N THR A 701 -33.13 1.16 -12.73
CA THR A 701 -31.66 1.20 -12.77
C THR A 701 -31.15 -0.11 -13.35
N GLU A 702 -30.22 -0.03 -14.29
CA GLU A 702 -29.56 -1.17 -14.94
C GLU A 702 -28.05 -0.90 -14.86
N MET A 703 -27.30 -1.74 -14.13
CA MET A 703 -25.93 -1.39 -13.71
C MET A 703 -24.95 -2.57 -13.79
N SER A 704 -23.82 -2.34 -14.46
CA SER A 704 -22.60 -3.13 -14.38
C SER A 704 -21.76 -2.61 -13.20
N LEU A 705 -21.57 -3.41 -12.15
CA LEU A 705 -20.61 -3.12 -11.07
C LEU A 705 -19.45 -4.11 -11.21
N LEU A 706 -18.45 -3.73 -12.02
CA LEU A 706 -17.38 -4.63 -12.45
C LEU A 706 -16.02 -4.15 -11.95
N GLY A 707 -15.23 -5.05 -11.35
CA GLY A 707 -13.82 -4.79 -11.04
C GLY A 707 -13.54 -3.63 -10.08
N ASN A 708 -14.45 -3.33 -9.14
CA ASN A 708 -14.28 -2.25 -8.16
C ASN A 708 -13.55 -2.73 -6.89
N TYR A 709 -12.84 -1.83 -6.22
CA TYR A 709 -12.29 -2.05 -4.88
C TYR A 709 -13.07 -1.21 -3.85
N ILE A 710 -13.80 -1.90 -2.97
CA ILE A 710 -14.80 -1.33 -2.07
C ILE A 710 -14.37 -1.67 -0.65
N HIS A 711 -13.67 -0.73 -0.01
CA HIS A 711 -12.90 -1.02 1.20
C HIS A 711 -13.17 -0.08 2.38
N MET A 712 -12.97 -0.57 3.61
CA MET A 712 -13.15 0.16 4.86
C MET A 712 -14.56 0.75 5.07
N THR A 713 -15.61 0.05 4.62
CA THR A 713 -17.01 0.48 4.77
C THR A 713 -17.75 -0.23 5.92
N SER A 714 -19.00 0.15 6.19
CA SER A 714 -19.83 -0.46 7.24
C SER A 714 -21.28 -0.73 6.82
N GLY A 715 -21.65 -0.41 5.58
CA GLY A 715 -23.00 -0.58 5.06
C GLY A 715 -23.09 -0.16 3.59
N ARG A 716 -24.26 -0.39 2.97
CA ARG A 716 -24.63 0.13 1.64
C ARG A 716 -23.55 -0.08 0.56
N SER A 717 -22.87 -1.22 0.56
CA SER A 717 -21.73 -1.53 -0.31
C SER A 717 -22.02 -2.75 -1.20
N PRO A 718 -23.00 -2.68 -2.13
CA PRO A 718 -23.90 -1.56 -2.44
C PRO A 718 -25.25 -1.67 -1.73
N LYS A 719 -26.05 -0.60 -1.71
CA LYS A 719 -27.51 -0.70 -1.50
C LYS A 719 -28.22 -0.75 -2.85
N ILE A 720 -29.17 -1.66 -3.02
CA ILE A 720 -29.92 -1.87 -4.28
C ILE A 720 -31.42 -1.90 -3.97
N GLY A 721 -32.20 -1.05 -4.64
CA GLY A 721 -33.64 -0.91 -4.41
C GLY A 721 -33.99 -0.29 -3.04
N GLY A 722 -35.27 -0.41 -2.66
CA GLY A 722 -35.83 0.14 -1.42
C GLY A 722 -37.10 0.97 -1.61
N THR A 723 -37.38 1.43 -2.83
CA THR A 723 -38.67 2.03 -3.22
C THR A 723 -39.64 0.94 -3.67
N GLU A 724 -40.93 1.08 -3.38
CA GLU A 724 -41.96 0.22 -3.97
C GLU A 724 -42.27 0.68 -5.41
N GLY A 725 -42.27 -0.26 -6.36
CA GLY A 725 -42.50 0.01 -7.80
C GLY A 725 -41.20 0.14 -8.63
N ASP A 726 -40.09 0.53 -8.01
CA ASP A 726 -38.78 0.61 -8.66
C ASP A 726 -38.21 -0.79 -8.99
N VAL A 727 -37.33 -0.84 -10.00
CA VAL A 727 -36.63 -2.05 -10.45
C VAL A 727 -35.15 -1.74 -10.69
N SER A 728 -34.30 -2.18 -9.77
CA SER A 728 -32.85 -2.01 -9.85
C SER A 728 -32.18 -3.36 -10.16
N VAL A 729 -31.62 -3.49 -11.36
CA VAL A 729 -30.93 -4.71 -11.82
C VAL A 729 -29.42 -4.47 -11.83
N VAL A 730 -28.67 -5.25 -11.04
CA VAL A 730 -27.23 -5.08 -10.88
C VAL A 730 -26.48 -6.39 -11.17
N HIS A 731 -25.49 -6.30 -12.06
CA HIS A 731 -24.49 -7.34 -12.25
C HIS A 731 -23.22 -6.95 -11.49
N ALA A 732 -22.99 -7.57 -10.34
CA ALA A 732 -21.80 -7.33 -9.53
C ALA A 732 -20.77 -8.45 -9.78
N ALA A 733 -19.69 -8.16 -10.52
CA ALA A 733 -18.68 -9.16 -10.83
C ALA A 733 -17.24 -8.70 -10.68
N ASN A 734 -16.39 -9.63 -10.23
CA ASN A 734 -14.95 -9.43 -10.01
C ASN A 734 -14.55 -8.23 -9.13
N ASN A 735 -15.48 -7.72 -8.30
CA ASN A 735 -15.16 -6.69 -7.31
C ASN A 735 -14.37 -7.29 -6.14
N TYR A 736 -13.51 -6.49 -5.51
CA TYR A 736 -12.84 -6.79 -4.25
C TYR A 736 -13.47 -5.97 -3.12
N PHE A 737 -14.05 -6.66 -2.13
CA PHE A 737 -14.60 -6.05 -0.92
C PHE A 737 -13.66 -6.35 0.26
N GLU A 738 -13.23 -5.33 0.99
CA GLU A 738 -12.23 -5.48 2.06
C GLU A 738 -12.60 -4.67 3.32
N ASP A 739 -12.30 -5.19 4.51
CA ASP A 739 -12.47 -4.50 5.81
C ASP A 739 -13.87 -3.88 6.04
N ASN A 740 -14.93 -4.58 5.63
CA ASN A 740 -16.30 -4.13 5.92
C ASN A 740 -16.75 -4.56 7.32
N THR A 741 -16.94 -3.60 8.21
CA THR A 741 -17.22 -3.81 9.64
C THR A 741 -18.70 -3.99 9.99
N GLY A 742 -19.59 -3.93 8.99
CA GLY A 742 -21.03 -4.00 9.13
C GLY A 742 -21.64 -4.98 8.12
N HIS A 743 -22.20 -4.47 7.03
CA HIS A 743 -22.65 -5.27 5.88
C HIS A 743 -22.18 -4.69 4.55
N ALA A 744 -22.06 -5.55 3.53
CA ALA A 744 -21.79 -5.13 2.15
C ALA A 744 -23.09 -4.94 1.37
N PHE A 745 -23.64 -5.99 0.74
CA PHE A 745 -24.87 -5.90 -0.04
C PHE A 745 -26.10 -5.68 0.86
N ASP A 746 -26.88 -4.67 0.54
CA ASP A 746 -28.18 -4.30 1.13
C ASP A 746 -29.22 -4.27 -0.01
N VAL A 747 -29.76 -5.45 -0.36
CA VAL A 747 -30.71 -5.61 -1.47
C VAL A 747 -32.12 -5.63 -0.91
N ALA A 748 -32.90 -4.59 -1.20
CA ALA A 748 -34.26 -4.42 -0.71
C ALA A 748 -35.31 -4.57 -1.85
N THR A 749 -36.57 -4.22 -1.58
CA THR A 749 -37.68 -4.19 -2.55
C THR A 749 -37.25 -3.62 -3.91
N GLY A 750 -37.57 -4.32 -4.99
CA GLY A 750 -37.22 -3.91 -6.36
C GLY A 750 -35.77 -4.19 -6.77
N GLY A 751 -34.90 -4.61 -5.84
CA GLY A 751 -33.52 -5.00 -6.14
C GLY A 751 -33.41 -6.42 -6.69
N TYR A 752 -32.65 -6.56 -7.79
CA TYR A 752 -32.36 -7.82 -8.48
C TYR A 752 -30.87 -7.91 -8.81
N VAL A 753 -30.14 -8.79 -8.13
CA VAL A 753 -28.67 -8.87 -8.22
C VAL A 753 -28.21 -10.25 -8.71
N LEU A 754 -27.21 -10.27 -9.61
CA LEU A 754 -26.29 -11.39 -9.78
C LEU A 754 -24.94 -10.98 -9.22
N ALA A 755 -24.43 -11.73 -8.23
CA ALA A 755 -23.10 -11.51 -7.67
C ALA A 755 -22.20 -12.72 -7.96
N GLU A 756 -21.25 -12.59 -8.88
CA GLU A 756 -20.37 -13.69 -9.33
C GLU A 756 -18.89 -13.29 -9.43
N GLY A 757 -17.96 -14.21 -9.20
CA GLY A 757 -16.52 -13.96 -9.35
C GLY A 757 -15.92 -12.88 -8.41
N ASN A 758 -16.69 -12.36 -7.44
CA ASN A 758 -16.21 -11.36 -6.49
C ASN A 758 -15.31 -11.99 -5.42
N SER A 759 -14.49 -11.17 -4.79
CA SER A 759 -13.60 -11.57 -3.70
C SER A 759 -13.93 -10.73 -2.46
N PHE A 760 -14.17 -11.38 -1.33
CA PHE A 760 -14.50 -10.74 -0.05
C PHE A 760 -13.42 -11.09 0.98
N ASP A 761 -12.78 -10.09 1.58
CA ASP A 761 -11.86 -10.26 2.69
C ASP A 761 -12.30 -9.45 3.92
N SER A 762 -12.36 -10.10 5.08
CA SER A 762 -12.71 -9.46 6.35
C SER A 762 -14.05 -8.69 6.33
N VAL A 763 -14.98 -9.10 5.45
CA VAL A 763 -16.33 -8.54 5.30
C VAL A 763 -17.27 -9.25 6.26
N LYS A 764 -17.70 -8.55 7.31
CA LYS A 764 -18.52 -9.11 8.41
C LYS A 764 -19.85 -9.71 7.96
N THR A 765 -20.54 -9.10 6.99
CA THR A 765 -21.83 -9.59 6.47
C THR A 765 -21.93 -9.28 4.97
N PRO A 766 -21.43 -10.18 4.10
CA PRO A 766 -21.38 -9.93 2.66
C PRO A 766 -22.75 -9.69 2.01
N ASN A 767 -23.81 -10.34 2.49
CA ASN A 767 -25.19 -10.04 2.14
C ASN A 767 -26.01 -9.83 3.42
N GLN A 768 -26.66 -8.68 3.56
CA GLN A 768 -27.66 -8.42 4.60
C GLN A 768 -29.03 -8.83 4.05
N PRO A 769 -29.64 -9.93 4.52
CA PRO A 769 -30.87 -10.43 3.93
C PRO A 769 -32.09 -9.58 4.33
N ASP A 770 -32.71 -8.92 3.34
CA ASP A 770 -34.06 -8.37 3.40
C ASP A 770 -35.02 -9.34 2.67
N PRO A 771 -36.12 -9.81 3.29
CA PRO A 771 -37.10 -10.68 2.64
C PRO A 771 -37.73 -10.14 1.34
N ALA A 772 -37.70 -8.83 1.09
CA ALA A 772 -38.18 -8.22 -0.15
C ALA A 772 -37.11 -8.12 -1.27
N GLY A 773 -35.84 -8.35 -0.93
CA GLY A 773 -34.71 -8.34 -1.85
C GLY A 773 -34.58 -9.61 -2.70
N ASN A 774 -33.89 -9.48 -3.84
CA ASN A 774 -33.62 -10.60 -4.75
C ASN A 774 -32.15 -10.58 -5.17
N ILE A 775 -31.35 -11.53 -4.67
CA ILE A 775 -29.93 -11.66 -4.99
C ILE A 775 -29.57 -13.12 -5.21
N PHE A 776 -29.08 -13.43 -6.41
CA PHE A 776 -28.55 -14.73 -6.75
C PHE A 776 -27.02 -14.73 -6.63
N ILE A 777 -26.54 -15.64 -5.77
CA ILE A 777 -25.13 -15.93 -5.53
C ILE A 777 -24.87 -17.39 -5.97
N PRO A 778 -24.00 -17.64 -6.95
CA PRO A 778 -23.75 -18.97 -7.48
C PRO A 778 -22.88 -19.81 -6.54
N ALA A 779 -23.25 -21.09 -6.40
CA ALA A 779 -22.47 -22.08 -5.67
C ALA A 779 -21.57 -22.91 -6.61
N ALA A 780 -21.94 -23.02 -7.89
CA ALA A 780 -21.17 -23.70 -8.91
C ALA A 780 -21.21 -22.96 -10.25
N ALA A 781 -20.18 -23.14 -11.08
CA ALA A 781 -20.10 -22.51 -12.40
C ALA A 781 -21.25 -22.91 -13.35
N GLY A 782 -21.95 -24.02 -13.09
CA GLY A 782 -23.11 -24.44 -13.88
C GLY A 782 -24.34 -23.55 -13.72
N ASP A 783 -24.48 -22.83 -12.60
CA ASP A 783 -25.75 -22.25 -12.14
C ASP A 783 -26.29 -21.12 -13.05
N CYS A 784 -25.41 -20.47 -13.82
CA CYS A 784 -25.75 -19.37 -14.73
C CYS A 784 -26.22 -19.84 -16.11
N LYS A 785 -25.96 -21.10 -16.50
CA LYS A 785 -26.02 -21.51 -17.91
C LYS A 785 -27.42 -21.37 -18.53
N ALA A 786 -28.47 -21.66 -17.76
CA ALA A 786 -29.85 -21.42 -18.19
C ALA A 786 -30.22 -19.92 -18.14
N THR A 787 -29.67 -19.19 -17.18
CA THR A 787 -29.97 -17.78 -16.88
C THR A 787 -29.38 -16.86 -17.94
N ILE A 788 -28.05 -16.85 -18.12
CA ILE A 788 -27.29 -15.90 -18.97
C ILE A 788 -26.44 -16.59 -20.06
N GLY A 789 -26.62 -17.90 -20.29
CA GLY A 789 -26.01 -18.63 -21.42
C GLY A 789 -24.58 -19.13 -21.19
N ARG A 790 -23.77 -18.41 -20.40
CA ARG A 790 -22.44 -18.85 -19.94
C ARG A 790 -22.47 -19.44 -18.52
N GLY A 791 -21.35 -20.01 -18.08
CA GLY A 791 -21.15 -20.37 -16.68
C GLY A 791 -21.03 -19.14 -15.78
N CYS A 792 -21.28 -19.32 -14.48
CA CYS A 792 -20.94 -18.31 -13.48
C CYS A 792 -19.48 -18.46 -13.07
N GLU A 793 -18.91 -17.42 -12.49
CA GLU A 793 -17.74 -17.58 -11.61
C GLU A 793 -18.16 -17.58 -10.14
N VAL A 794 -17.60 -18.48 -9.34
CA VAL A 794 -17.95 -18.58 -7.91
C VAL A 794 -17.22 -17.49 -7.12
N ASN A 795 -17.86 -16.90 -6.12
CA ASN A 795 -17.25 -15.86 -5.28
C ASN A 795 -16.27 -16.49 -4.26
N VAL A 796 -15.17 -15.81 -3.96
CA VAL A 796 -14.20 -16.19 -2.93
C VAL A 796 -14.45 -15.40 -1.65
N LEU A 797 -14.40 -16.09 -0.51
CA LEU A 797 -14.53 -15.50 0.83
C LEU A 797 -13.29 -15.86 1.65
N ALA A 798 -12.65 -14.84 2.24
CA ALA A 798 -11.58 -14.95 3.22
C ALA A 798 -11.98 -14.15 4.48
N ASP A 799 -11.83 -14.75 5.66
CA ASP A 799 -12.10 -14.12 6.97
C ASP A 799 -13.48 -13.39 7.09
N SER A 800 -14.44 -13.75 6.24
CA SER A 800 -15.71 -13.04 6.02
C SER A 800 -16.93 -13.84 6.50
N GLY A 801 -18.05 -13.14 6.73
CA GLY A 801 -19.34 -13.75 7.03
C GLY A 801 -19.94 -14.52 5.84
N THR A 802 -21.09 -15.19 6.04
CA THR A 802 -21.74 -15.99 5.00
C THR A 802 -22.31 -15.12 3.87
N PHE A 803 -21.93 -15.40 2.62
CA PHE A 803 -22.55 -14.80 1.43
C PHE A 803 -23.60 -15.76 0.86
N THR A 804 -24.84 -15.64 1.36
CA THR A 804 -25.96 -16.51 0.96
C THR A 804 -26.96 -15.81 0.06
N SER A 805 -27.36 -16.52 -0.98
CA SER A 805 -28.44 -16.20 -1.92
C SER A 805 -29.78 -15.90 -1.22
N ASN A 806 -30.63 -15.08 -1.85
CA ASN A 806 -31.97 -14.72 -1.34
C ASN A 806 -32.94 -14.48 -2.52
N SER A 807 -34.13 -15.08 -2.47
CA SER A 807 -35.14 -15.04 -3.55
C SER A 807 -34.58 -15.42 -4.95
N ASP A 808 -33.67 -16.39 -5.01
CA ASP A 808 -32.93 -16.84 -6.20
C ASP A 808 -33.74 -16.93 -7.49
N ASN A 809 -34.94 -17.51 -7.41
CA ASN A 809 -35.77 -17.75 -8.59
C ASN A 809 -36.31 -16.44 -9.19
N ALA A 810 -36.55 -15.41 -8.36
CA ALA A 810 -36.91 -14.08 -8.82
C ALA A 810 -35.69 -13.32 -9.37
N ALA A 811 -34.54 -13.40 -8.69
CA ALA A 811 -33.27 -12.86 -9.17
C ALA A 811 -32.88 -13.45 -10.53
N LYS A 812 -32.81 -14.78 -10.66
CA LYS A 812 -32.53 -15.50 -11.92
C LYS A 812 -33.54 -15.17 -13.02
N LYS A 813 -34.84 -15.05 -12.69
CA LYS A 813 -35.87 -14.66 -13.67
C LYS A 813 -35.61 -13.25 -14.23
N GLN A 814 -35.28 -12.27 -13.40
CA GLN A 814 -35.04 -10.90 -13.85
C GLN A 814 -33.70 -10.76 -14.57
N ILE A 815 -32.61 -11.27 -13.98
CA ILE A 815 -31.26 -11.31 -14.58
C ILE A 815 -31.30 -12.04 -15.94
N GLY A 816 -32.10 -13.10 -16.06
CA GLY A 816 -32.32 -13.85 -17.30
C GLY A 816 -33.04 -13.09 -18.42
N THR A 817 -33.44 -11.84 -18.22
CA THR A 817 -33.89 -10.95 -19.31
C THR A 817 -32.75 -10.20 -19.98
N PHE A 818 -31.60 -10.01 -19.30
CA PHE A 818 -30.43 -9.26 -19.75
C PHE A 818 -29.29 -10.18 -20.23
N LYS A 819 -29.64 -11.24 -20.97
CA LYS A 819 -28.67 -12.29 -21.36
C LYS A 819 -27.51 -11.76 -22.21
N THR A 820 -27.76 -10.75 -23.05
CA THR A 820 -26.71 -10.17 -23.91
C THR A 820 -25.71 -9.36 -23.10
N GLN A 821 -26.20 -8.47 -22.24
CA GLN A 821 -25.39 -7.58 -21.40
C GLN A 821 -24.58 -8.40 -20.37
N ILE A 822 -25.27 -9.20 -19.55
CA ILE A 822 -24.65 -9.92 -18.43
C ILE A 822 -23.90 -11.17 -18.93
N GLY A 823 -24.46 -11.90 -19.89
CA GLY A 823 -23.82 -13.08 -20.48
C GLY A 823 -22.66 -12.75 -21.40
N GLY A 824 -22.68 -11.61 -22.08
CA GLY A 824 -21.57 -11.08 -22.89
C GLY A 824 -20.45 -10.45 -22.05
N THR A 825 -20.73 -10.06 -20.80
CA THR A 825 -19.69 -9.56 -19.87
C THR A 825 -18.71 -10.68 -19.52
N LYS A 826 -17.42 -10.41 -19.73
CA LYS A 826 -16.28 -11.28 -19.41
C LYS A 826 -16.03 -11.24 -17.91
N VAL A 827 -16.36 -12.32 -17.22
CA VAL A 827 -16.06 -12.54 -15.79
C VAL A 827 -14.93 -13.57 -15.70
N VAL A 828 -13.97 -13.35 -14.81
CA VAL A 828 -12.86 -14.28 -14.52
C VAL A 828 -13.08 -14.99 -13.18
N SER A 829 -12.47 -16.15 -12.97
CA SER A 829 -12.59 -16.87 -11.70
C SER A 829 -12.05 -16.03 -10.53
N ALA A 830 -12.83 -15.97 -9.44
CA ALA A 830 -12.41 -15.25 -8.26
C ALA A 830 -11.10 -15.82 -7.71
N THR A 831 -10.14 -14.93 -7.46
CA THR A 831 -8.94 -15.24 -6.69
C THR A 831 -8.96 -14.42 -5.39
N LYS A 832 -8.11 -14.75 -4.42
CA LYS A 832 -7.82 -13.78 -3.35
C LYS A 832 -7.04 -12.63 -3.97
N LEU A 833 -7.76 -11.53 -4.21
CA LEU A 833 -7.19 -10.26 -4.63
C LEU A 833 -6.49 -9.59 -3.44
N SER A 834 -5.80 -8.51 -3.74
CA SER A 834 -5.18 -7.59 -2.78
C SER A 834 -5.12 -6.23 -3.47
N ALA A 835 -5.24 -5.12 -2.73
CA ALA A 835 -5.22 -3.77 -3.32
C ALA A 835 -4.07 -3.58 -4.34
N ALA A 836 -2.84 -3.98 -3.97
CA ALA A 836 -1.64 -3.92 -4.81
C ALA A 836 -1.57 -4.97 -5.97
N LYS A 837 -2.72 -5.49 -6.44
CA LYS A 837 -2.82 -6.41 -7.59
C LYS A 837 -4.03 -6.16 -8.50
N GLY A 838 -5.00 -5.35 -8.09
CA GLY A 838 -6.09 -4.93 -8.95
C GLY A 838 -5.82 -3.53 -9.50
N ASN A 839 -6.17 -3.31 -10.76
CA ASN A 839 -6.05 -2.00 -11.39
C ASN A 839 -7.24 -1.13 -10.94
N PHE A 840 -7.13 -0.53 -9.75
CA PHE A 840 -8.23 0.12 -9.05
C PHE A 840 -7.95 1.61 -8.79
N GLY A 841 -8.88 2.48 -9.17
CA GLY A 841 -8.76 3.92 -8.93
C GLY A 841 -7.72 4.60 -9.84
N VAL A 842 -7.28 5.79 -9.42
CA VAL A 842 -6.50 6.72 -10.25
C VAL A 842 -5.03 6.33 -10.35
N GLY A 843 -4.45 6.40 -11.55
CA GLY A 843 -3.02 6.12 -11.80
C GLY A 843 -2.57 6.45 -13.23
N GLU A 844 -1.44 5.88 -13.65
CA GLU A 844 -1.04 5.86 -15.06
C GLU A 844 -1.77 4.71 -15.78
N LEU A 845 -2.84 5.05 -16.51
CA LEU A 845 -3.61 4.06 -17.26
C LEU A 845 -2.80 3.49 -18.43
N GLY A 846 -2.33 2.25 -18.27
CA GLY A 846 -1.71 1.46 -19.33
C GLY A 846 -2.72 0.99 -20.40
N GLN A 847 -2.21 0.39 -21.48
CA GLN A 847 -3.06 -0.15 -22.55
C GLN A 847 -3.95 -1.30 -22.03
N SER A 848 -5.14 -1.42 -22.62
CA SER A 848 -6.28 -2.15 -22.06
C SER A 848 -6.08 -3.65 -21.83
N PHE A 849 -6.78 -4.19 -20.84
CA PHE A 849 -6.91 -5.62 -20.50
C PHE A 849 -7.63 -6.45 -21.59
N ASN A 850 -7.04 -6.57 -22.79
CA ASN A 850 -7.61 -7.36 -23.88
C ASN A 850 -6.57 -7.99 -24.83
N ASP A 851 -5.66 -8.79 -24.28
CA ASP A 851 -5.30 -10.07 -24.92
C ASP A 851 -4.89 -11.13 -23.88
N GLY A 852 -4.81 -12.40 -24.29
CA GLY A 852 -4.51 -13.55 -23.42
C GLY A 852 -3.16 -14.20 -23.72
N GLY A 853 -2.27 -14.26 -22.71
CA GLY A 853 -1.00 -15.01 -22.78
C GLY A 853 -1.04 -16.30 -21.97
N ASP A 854 -0.98 -17.46 -22.64
CA ASP A 854 -0.85 -18.78 -22.00
C ASP A 854 0.58 -19.02 -21.48
N PRO A 855 0.79 -19.33 -20.19
CA PRO A 855 2.13 -19.47 -19.62
C PRO A 855 2.78 -20.84 -19.91
N SER A 856 3.10 -21.13 -21.18
CA SER A 856 3.87 -22.33 -21.53
C SER A 856 4.89 -22.15 -22.69
N THR A 857 6.12 -21.74 -22.36
CA THR A 857 7.37 -22.35 -22.89
C THR A 857 8.63 -21.73 -22.25
N THR A 858 9.67 -22.54 -22.05
CA THR A 858 10.97 -22.12 -21.50
C THR A 858 12.02 -21.97 -22.60
N ASN A 859 12.97 -21.05 -22.42
CA ASN A 859 14.41 -21.27 -22.69
C ASN A 859 15.27 -20.10 -22.17
N SER A 860 16.59 -20.34 -22.06
CA SER A 860 17.57 -19.47 -21.37
C SER A 860 18.78 -19.13 -22.31
N PRO A 861 19.93 -18.56 -21.86
CA PRO A 861 20.17 -17.11 -21.98
C PRO A 861 21.48 -16.75 -22.72
N HIS A 862 21.81 -15.45 -22.85
CA HIS A 862 23.19 -14.99 -23.09
C HIS A 862 23.51 -13.58 -22.52
N GLN A 863 24.81 -13.38 -22.27
CA GLN A 863 25.58 -12.27 -21.66
C GLN A 863 25.55 -10.90 -22.41
N ALA A 864 26.06 -9.74 -21.92
CA ALA A 864 26.40 -9.19 -20.57
C ALA A 864 26.89 -7.70 -20.66
N GLN A 865 27.40 -7.12 -19.54
CA GLN A 865 28.32 -5.95 -19.34
C GLN A 865 27.76 -4.58 -18.84
N THR A 866 28.65 -3.70 -18.33
CA THR A 866 28.49 -2.79 -17.15
C THR A 866 29.09 -1.35 -17.31
N GLY A 867 28.79 -0.38 -16.39
CA GLY A 867 29.36 1.00 -16.31
C GLY A 867 28.75 1.95 -15.22
N THR A 868 29.38 3.10 -14.89
CA THR A 868 29.19 3.98 -13.67
C THR A 868 29.03 5.52 -13.97
N GLU A 869 29.10 6.60 -13.13
CA GLU A 869 29.64 6.97 -11.78
C GLU A 869 29.07 8.39 -11.29
N ALA A 870 29.34 8.94 -10.07
CA ALA A 870 28.81 10.25 -9.52
C ALA A 870 29.88 11.17 -8.78
N PRO A 871 29.85 11.66 -7.49
CA PRO A 871 28.82 11.95 -6.41
C PRO A 871 28.93 13.34 -5.63
N ASN A 872 27.97 13.73 -4.72
CA ASN A 872 28.11 14.41 -3.36
C ASN A 872 26.92 15.28 -2.78
N ALA A 873 26.97 15.65 -1.45
CA ALA A 873 25.83 16.10 -0.55
C ALA A 873 26.02 17.36 0.43
N PRO A 874 25.76 17.40 1.79
CA PRO A 874 24.59 18.04 2.52
C PRO A 874 24.84 18.88 3.86
N ALA A 875 23.80 19.31 4.66
CA ALA A 875 23.79 19.82 6.10
C ALA A 875 22.36 20.24 6.66
N THR A 876 22.03 20.72 7.91
CA THR A 876 22.08 20.26 9.37
C THR A 876 21.15 21.10 10.38
N ALA A 877 20.63 20.54 11.51
CA ALA A 877 19.42 20.96 12.35
C ALA A 877 19.56 21.61 13.80
N GLN A 878 18.48 21.72 14.65
CA GLN A 878 18.37 21.56 16.19
C GLN A 878 16.93 21.71 16.88
N THR A 879 16.67 21.17 18.12
CA THR A 879 15.39 21.16 18.96
C THR A 879 15.37 22.15 20.21
N PRO A 880 14.96 21.95 21.53
CA PRO A 880 14.40 20.86 22.42
C PRO A 880 13.37 21.21 23.61
N ALA A 881 13.18 20.32 24.63
CA ALA A 881 12.72 20.45 26.08
C ALA A 881 11.21 20.62 26.53
N SER A 882 10.70 20.34 27.79
CA SER A 882 10.96 19.38 28.93
C SER A 882 9.91 19.42 30.15
N GLU A 883 10.03 18.54 31.17
CA GLU A 883 9.41 18.38 32.57
C GLU A 883 7.91 17.95 32.89
N ILE A 884 7.67 17.36 34.10
CA ILE A 884 6.53 16.48 34.60
C ILE A 884 6.33 16.57 36.17
N PRO A 885 5.70 15.69 37.05
CA PRO A 885 4.88 14.44 36.97
C PRO A 885 3.70 14.12 38.03
N LEU A 886 2.89 13.07 37.77
CA LEU A 886 2.28 11.98 38.63
C LEU A 886 1.28 12.11 39.85
N GLY A 887 0.39 11.09 40.02
CA GLY A 887 -0.50 10.77 41.18
C GLY A 887 -1.34 9.45 41.03
N THR A 888 -1.85 8.80 42.10
CA THR A 888 -2.31 7.35 42.14
C THR A 888 -3.34 7.02 43.28
N VAL A 889 -4.06 5.87 43.50
CA VAL A 889 -4.54 4.61 42.79
C VAL A 889 -5.53 3.78 43.70
N ALA A 890 -6.37 2.85 43.14
CA ALA A 890 -7.07 1.66 43.76
C ALA A 890 -8.34 1.83 44.68
N PRO A 891 -9.18 0.77 44.97
CA PRO A 891 -9.63 -0.38 44.15
C PRO A 891 -11.14 -0.86 44.30
N TYR A 892 -11.62 -1.59 43.27
CA TYR A 892 -12.56 -2.76 43.24
C TYR A 892 -13.86 -2.90 44.09
N SER A 893 -15.00 -3.17 43.42
CA SER A 893 -16.10 -4.05 43.89
C SER A 893 -17.05 -4.48 42.75
N ASP A 894 -17.28 -5.78 42.54
CA ASP A 894 -18.30 -6.31 41.62
C ASP A 894 -19.70 -6.39 42.25
N ASP A 895 -20.76 -6.25 41.43
CA ASP A 895 -22.01 -6.99 41.63
C ASP A 895 -22.69 -7.28 40.26
N SER A 896 -23.69 -8.17 40.29
CA SER A 896 -24.18 -8.95 39.16
C SER A 896 -25.49 -8.44 38.55
N GLY A 897 -25.65 -8.63 37.23
CA GLY A 897 -26.89 -8.27 36.52
C GLY A 897 -26.98 -8.93 35.14
N SER A 898 -27.90 -9.88 34.97
CA SER A 898 -28.12 -10.57 33.70
C SER A 898 -29.06 -9.80 32.77
N GLY A 899 -28.69 -9.63 31.50
CA GLY A 899 -29.56 -9.02 30.49
C GLY A 899 -29.18 -9.39 29.05
N ASN A 900 -30.02 -10.19 28.39
CA ASN A 900 -29.94 -10.39 26.94
C ASN A 900 -30.50 -9.16 26.22
N SER A 901 -29.70 -8.50 25.39
CA SER A 901 -30.18 -7.49 24.44
C SER A 901 -29.50 -7.64 23.08
N ILE A 902 -30.24 -8.16 22.09
CA ILE A 902 -29.84 -8.10 20.68
C ILE A 902 -30.15 -6.69 20.18
N LEU A 903 -29.14 -5.91 19.81
CA LEU A 903 -29.32 -4.56 19.27
C LEU A 903 -29.84 -4.62 17.83
N GLN A 904 -31.17 -4.57 17.70
CA GLN A 904 -31.87 -4.38 16.44
C GLN A 904 -31.71 -2.91 16.00
N TRP A 905 -31.00 -2.69 14.90
CA TRP A 905 -30.82 -1.34 14.32
C TRP A 905 -32.13 -0.85 13.70
N GLY A 906 -32.45 0.43 13.91
CA GLY A 906 -33.75 1.00 13.52
C GLY A 906 -33.89 1.20 12.02
N HIS A 907 -35.03 0.79 11.45
CA HIS A 907 -35.43 1.21 10.12
C HIS A 907 -35.75 2.71 10.11
N VAL A 908 -34.96 3.49 9.38
CA VAL A 908 -35.36 4.85 8.98
C VAL A 908 -36.23 4.74 7.72
N THR A 909 -37.54 4.67 7.90
CA THR A 909 -38.51 4.75 6.79
C THR A 909 -38.52 6.16 6.19
N GLN A 910 -37.98 6.33 4.98
CA GLN A 910 -38.19 7.55 4.22
C GLN A 910 -39.63 7.57 3.69
N GLY A 911 -40.43 8.53 4.16
CA GLY A 911 -41.82 8.67 3.74
C GLY A 911 -41.92 9.31 2.35
N ALA A 912 -42.64 8.66 1.43
CA ALA A 912 -42.96 9.24 0.13
C ALA A 912 -43.93 10.41 0.30
N ALA A 913 -43.48 11.63 -0.03
CA ALA A 913 -44.30 12.83 0.03
C ALA A 913 -45.23 12.92 -1.20
N SER A 914 -46.42 12.33 -1.09
CA SER A 914 -47.53 12.58 -2.03
C SER A 914 -48.72 13.15 -1.27
N THR A 915 -49.10 14.38 -1.62
CA THR A 915 -50.38 14.98 -1.22
C THR A 915 -50.97 15.69 -2.43
N SER A 916 -52.18 15.28 -2.80
CA SER A 916 -52.95 15.85 -3.91
C SER A 916 -53.50 17.22 -3.55
N SER A 917 -53.60 18.09 -4.55
CA SER A 917 -54.41 19.31 -4.49
C SER A 917 -55.91 18.95 -4.59
N ASP A 918 -56.72 19.47 -3.66
CA ASP A 918 -58.17 19.54 -3.79
C ASP A 918 -58.68 20.85 -3.15
N ASN A 919 -59.47 21.61 -3.92
CA ASN A 919 -59.88 23.02 -3.74
C ASN A 919 -58.75 24.07 -3.90
#